data_AF-A0A3E2VBA9-F1
#
_entry.id   AF-A0A3E2VBA9-F1
#
_cell.length_a   1.000
_cell.length_b   1.000
_cell.length_c   1.000
_cell.angle_alpha   90.00
_cell.angle_beta   90.00
_cell.angle_gamma   90.00
#
_symmetry.space_group_name_H-M   'P 1'
#
loop_
_entity.id
_entity.type
_entity.pdbx_description
1 polymer ?
#
loop_
_entity_poly.entity_id
_entity_poly.type
_entity_poly.pdbx_seq_one_letter_code
_entity_poly.pdbx_strand_id
1 'polypeptide(L)'
;MGMEIIDFKATKCKHCYKCVRYCEVKAIQVKDERAVIMSDKCILCGHCLKICPQSAKTLRSDLDMVKGFIREGMRVVVSIAPAYMGLLKYKTIGQVRGALMRLGFEDVRETSEGAAFVTAEYAKLLKEHRMDNIITTCCPSVNDLIEIYYPQLVPYMAPVVSPMIAHGKLLKEELGRNVKVVFLGPCIAKKKESRDPRHDTYIDAVLNFNDINKWLEEEDIVIEDCEDQPFTAFDPRVNRLYPVTNGVVNSVLATEEESDGYRKFYVHGVANCIDLCKSMSRGEIKGCFIEMNMCSGGCIKGPTVNDEFISRFKVKLDMEETIGREPAEASRMQPVWENVNFGKRFEDHAPKDPQPTEDQIREILRMTNKLKPEDELNCGACGYPTCREKAIAVFQHKAEVSMCIPFMHEKAESMSNLVMETSPNIVLIVGDDMRILEYSDVGEKYFGKTRSEALQMYLYELIDPVNFQWVFDTHQNIHGKRVNYPEYKLSTLQNIVYIEKENAVLATFIDITREEELAQEEYEKKLETIDLAQKIIHKQMMVAQEIAGLLGETTAETKTTLTKLCHSLLEDGADAGYAGGEEDRDIPNVQLGSGAVPLSGVMTPGNLGGGAGAGSTSPGSATSGTMSGTTSGTPSGTPAAADARNASEAGVSSGAAPKEKASKGYVHIGSAAPAGKKTGYVHLSSSDLKKPGGSGGR
;
A
#
# COMPACT_ATOMS: atom_id res chain seq x y z
N MET A 1 26.08 16.52 -0.33
CA MET A 1 24.98 15.54 -0.21
C MET A 1 25.58 14.14 -0.36
N GLY A 2 25.73 13.40 0.75
CA GLY A 2 26.30 12.05 0.71
C GLY A 2 25.34 11.09 0.01
N MET A 3 25.85 10.28 -0.92
CA MET A 3 25.03 9.27 -1.60
C MET A 3 24.55 8.21 -0.60
N GLU A 4 23.23 8.12 -0.40
CA GLU A 4 22.61 7.10 0.45
C GLU A 4 22.96 5.69 -0.08
N ILE A 5 23.38 4.81 0.85
CA ILE A 5 23.73 3.41 0.55
C ILE A 5 22.46 2.56 0.41
N ILE A 6 21.49 2.81 1.28
CA ILE A 6 20.18 2.16 1.25
C ILE A 6 19.20 3.17 0.67
N ASP A 7 18.60 2.82 -0.46
CA ASP A 7 17.55 3.57 -1.14
C ASP A 7 16.17 3.15 -0.63
N PHE A 8 15.20 4.06 -0.66
CA PHE A 8 13.85 3.85 -0.15
C PHE A 8 12.79 4.21 -1.20
N LYS A 9 12.06 3.19 -1.65
CA LYS A 9 10.95 3.30 -2.59
C LYS A 9 9.64 3.51 -1.81
N ALA A 10 9.31 4.77 -1.55
CA ALA A 10 8.15 5.16 -0.74
C ALA A 10 6.82 4.53 -1.23
N THR A 11 6.63 4.39 -2.55
CA THR A 11 5.43 3.79 -3.16
C THR A 11 5.19 2.33 -2.78
N LYS A 12 6.24 1.60 -2.37
CA LYS A 12 6.13 0.21 -1.91
C LYS A 12 5.89 0.10 -0.41
N CYS A 13 6.09 1.15 0.37
CA CYS A 13 5.89 1.09 1.81
C CYS A 13 4.39 1.02 2.16
N LYS A 14 4.04 0.15 3.11
CA LYS A 14 2.66 -0.01 3.63
C LYS A 14 2.56 0.30 5.13
N HIS A 15 3.46 1.14 5.64
CA HIS A 15 3.44 1.65 7.03
C HIS A 15 3.35 0.59 8.14
N CYS A 16 3.82 -0.64 7.88
CA CYS A 16 3.73 -1.73 8.86
C CYS A 16 4.71 -1.58 10.04
N TYR A 17 5.64 -0.61 9.97
CA TYR A 17 6.69 -0.31 10.96
C TYR A 17 7.59 -1.48 11.37
N LYS A 18 7.59 -2.59 10.62
CA LYS A 18 8.43 -3.76 10.91
C LYS A 18 9.92 -3.39 10.95
N CYS A 19 10.38 -2.55 10.02
CA CYS A 19 11.77 -2.09 10.04
C CYS A 19 12.12 -1.27 11.28
N VAL A 20 11.19 -0.47 11.83
CA VAL A 20 11.39 0.32 13.06
C VAL A 20 11.48 -0.61 14.28
N ARG A 21 10.57 -1.59 14.39
CA ARG A 21 10.59 -2.61 15.45
C ARG A 21 11.92 -3.35 15.53
N TYR A 22 12.40 -3.84 14.38
CA TYR A 22 13.59 -4.69 14.29
C TYR A 22 14.92 -3.92 14.16
N CYS A 23 14.90 -2.59 14.14
CA CYS A 23 16.12 -1.79 14.22
C CYS A 23 16.53 -1.65 15.70
N GLU A 24 17.49 -2.46 16.15
CA GLU A 24 17.94 -2.47 17.56
C GLU A 24 18.46 -1.11 18.03
N VAL A 25 19.17 -0.38 17.15
CA VAL A 25 19.74 0.93 17.46
C VAL A 25 18.79 2.11 17.17
N LYS A 26 17.52 1.82 16.83
CA LYS A 26 16.46 2.79 16.52
C LYS A 26 16.88 3.91 15.54
N ALA A 27 17.67 3.55 14.53
CA ALA A 27 18.16 4.44 13.48
C ALA A 27 17.16 4.69 12.33
N ILE A 28 15.89 4.32 12.48
CA ILE A 28 14.84 4.55 11.48
C ILE A 28 13.81 5.50 12.08
N GLN A 29 13.75 6.70 11.52
CA GLN A 29 12.78 7.72 11.84
C GLN A 29 11.49 7.51 11.04
N VAL A 30 10.35 7.91 11.59
CA VAL A 30 9.12 8.08 10.83
C VAL A 30 8.82 9.56 10.70
N LYS A 31 8.72 10.03 9.46
CA LYS A 31 8.41 11.42 9.11
C LYS A 31 7.44 11.44 7.94
N ASP A 32 6.35 12.19 8.08
CA ASP A 32 5.24 12.23 7.13
C ASP A 32 4.73 10.82 6.83
N GLU A 33 4.58 10.03 7.90
CA GLU A 33 4.23 8.60 7.89
C GLU A 33 5.26 7.68 7.20
N ARG A 34 6.37 8.21 6.67
CA ARG A 34 7.37 7.44 5.91
C ARG A 34 8.57 7.07 6.78
N ALA A 35 9.04 5.83 6.63
CA ALA A 35 10.22 5.34 7.33
C ALA A 35 11.51 5.78 6.63
N VAL A 36 12.25 6.71 7.24
CA VAL A 36 13.52 7.28 6.76
C VAL A 36 14.68 6.77 7.62
N ILE A 37 15.81 6.43 7.00
CA ILE A 37 17.01 5.98 7.73
C ILE A 37 17.81 7.21 8.14
N MET A 38 18.13 7.32 9.43
CA MET A 38 19.00 8.37 9.96
C MET A 38 20.46 7.95 9.75
N SER A 39 21.15 8.58 8.80
CA SER A 39 22.49 8.17 8.37
C SER A 39 23.56 8.33 9.45
N ASP A 40 23.39 9.30 10.35
CA ASP A 40 24.25 9.59 11.50
C ASP A 40 24.11 8.55 12.63
N LYS A 41 23.02 7.78 12.63
CA LYS A 41 22.72 6.76 13.66
C LYS A 41 22.80 5.34 13.11
N CYS A 42 22.62 5.17 11.81
CA CYS A 42 22.56 3.86 11.17
C CYS A 42 23.94 3.19 11.10
N ILE A 43 24.07 2.02 11.75
CA ILE A 43 25.26 1.15 11.69
C ILE A 43 25.34 0.26 10.43
N LEU A 44 24.40 0.42 9.50
CA LEU A 44 24.33 -0.30 8.22
C LEU A 44 24.34 -1.84 8.34
N CYS A 45 23.73 -2.40 9.38
CA CYS A 45 23.62 -3.86 9.54
C CYS A 45 22.74 -4.54 8.47
N GLY A 46 21.91 -3.76 7.75
CA GLY A 46 21.05 -4.24 6.66
C GLY A 46 19.86 -5.09 7.08
N HIS A 47 19.60 -5.25 8.37
CA HIS A 47 18.48 -6.05 8.86
C HIS A 47 17.11 -5.49 8.39
N CYS A 48 16.99 -4.16 8.27
CA CYS A 48 15.81 -3.50 7.74
C CYS A 48 15.52 -3.81 6.26
N LEU A 49 16.53 -4.18 5.47
CA LEU A 49 16.38 -4.65 4.09
C LEU A 49 15.77 -6.05 4.09
N LYS A 50 16.37 -6.98 4.84
CA LYS A 50 15.96 -8.39 4.89
C LYS A 50 14.53 -8.57 5.43
N ILE A 51 14.15 -7.80 6.44
CA ILE A 51 12.87 -8.02 7.15
C ILE A 51 11.66 -7.37 6.44
N CYS A 52 11.90 -6.47 5.47
CA CYS A 52 10.85 -5.70 4.83
C CYS A 52 10.01 -6.58 3.88
N PRO A 53 8.71 -6.81 4.17
CA PRO A 53 7.88 -7.71 3.36
C PRO A 53 7.49 -7.12 2.00
N GLN A 54 7.73 -5.83 1.78
CA GLN A 54 7.36 -5.12 0.55
C GLN A 54 8.58 -4.83 -0.34
N SER A 55 9.78 -5.21 0.10
CA SER A 55 11.05 -4.83 -0.54
C SER A 55 11.11 -3.32 -0.84
N ALA A 56 10.59 -2.50 0.09
CA ALA A 56 10.51 -1.05 -0.05
C ALA A 56 11.87 -0.36 0.15
N LYS A 57 12.86 -1.07 0.68
CA LYS A 57 14.24 -0.62 0.81
C LYS A 57 15.12 -1.44 -0.12
N THR A 58 15.97 -0.78 -0.89
CA THR A 58 16.88 -1.42 -1.85
C THR A 58 18.30 -0.96 -1.61
N LEU A 59 19.29 -1.80 -1.96
CA LEU A 59 20.68 -1.41 -1.93
C LEU A 59 21.03 -0.69 -3.23
N ARG A 60 21.70 0.46 -3.15
CA ARG A 60 22.27 1.08 -4.34
C ARG A 60 23.50 0.28 -4.78
N SER A 61 23.46 -0.26 -5.99
CA SER A 61 24.59 -0.99 -6.59
C SER A 61 25.67 -0.02 -7.12
N ASP A 62 26.94 -0.43 -7.09
CA ASP A 62 28.03 0.24 -7.83
C ASP A 62 28.35 -0.47 -9.16
N LEU A 63 27.53 -1.44 -9.58
CA LEU A 63 27.78 -2.28 -10.77
C LEU A 63 28.00 -1.44 -12.04
N ASP A 64 27.12 -0.46 -12.31
CA ASP A 64 27.24 0.38 -13.51
C ASP A 64 28.52 1.23 -13.52
N MET A 65 28.97 1.66 -12.34
CA MET A 65 30.24 2.38 -12.18
C MET A 65 31.43 1.48 -12.50
N VAL A 66 31.43 0.24 -11.99
CA VAL A 66 32.50 -0.75 -12.27
C VAL A 66 32.53 -1.12 -13.75
N LYS A 67 31.36 -1.37 -14.37
CA LYS A 67 31.25 -1.55 -15.83
C LYS A 67 31.76 -0.33 -16.60
N GLY A 68 31.59 0.88 -16.06
CA GLY A 68 32.16 2.10 -16.62
C GLY A 68 33.68 2.08 -16.65
N PHE A 69 34.32 1.75 -15.52
CA PHE A 69 35.79 1.64 -15.43
C PHE A 69 36.37 0.68 -16.48
N ILE A 70 35.76 -0.49 -16.64
CA ILE A 70 36.22 -1.48 -17.63
C ILE A 70 36.01 -0.98 -19.06
N ARG A 71 34.85 -0.37 -19.37
CA ARG A 71 34.58 0.21 -20.70
C ARG A 71 35.51 1.36 -21.08
N GLU A 72 35.97 2.12 -20.10
CA GLU A 72 36.95 3.21 -20.28
C GLU A 72 38.40 2.70 -20.36
N GLY A 73 38.63 1.39 -20.32
CA GLY A 73 39.97 0.80 -20.40
C GLY A 73 40.81 1.03 -19.15
N MET A 74 40.19 1.32 -18.00
CA MET A 74 40.91 1.41 -16.74
C MET A 74 41.33 0.02 -16.25
N ARG A 75 42.45 -0.01 -15.54
CA ARG A 75 42.95 -1.18 -14.82
C ARG A 75 42.07 -1.45 -13.59
N VAL A 76 41.28 -2.53 -13.60
CA VAL A 76 40.33 -2.85 -12.51
C VAL A 76 40.67 -4.21 -11.89
N VAL A 77 40.87 -4.23 -10.58
CA VAL A 77 41.25 -5.42 -9.80
C VAL A 77 40.21 -5.69 -8.73
N VAL A 78 39.85 -6.97 -8.56
CA VAL A 78 38.87 -7.40 -7.57
C VAL A 78 39.54 -7.92 -6.30
N SER A 79 39.11 -7.40 -5.15
CA SER A 79 39.34 -7.96 -3.82
C SER A 79 38.10 -8.75 -3.41
N ILE A 80 38.10 -10.08 -3.60
CA ILE A 80 36.94 -10.94 -3.32
C ILE A 80 36.96 -11.45 -1.89
N ALA A 81 35.87 -11.20 -1.16
CA ALA A 81 35.71 -11.67 0.21
C ALA A 81 35.57 -13.21 0.23
N PRO A 82 36.28 -13.93 1.13
CA PRO A 82 36.26 -15.40 1.23
C PRO A 82 34.86 -16.02 1.42
N ALA A 83 33.84 -15.21 1.73
CA ALA A 83 32.44 -15.64 1.76
C ALA A 83 31.96 -16.21 0.40
N TYR A 84 32.63 -15.93 -0.73
CA TYR A 84 32.29 -16.53 -2.02
C TYR A 84 32.24 -18.06 -1.96
N MET A 85 33.03 -18.68 -1.07
CA MET A 85 33.13 -20.13 -0.93
C MET A 85 31.81 -20.81 -0.57
N GLY A 86 30.90 -20.09 0.10
CA GLY A 86 29.57 -20.57 0.45
C GLY A 86 28.43 -19.89 -0.30
N LEU A 87 28.73 -18.89 -1.13
CA LEU A 87 27.72 -18.03 -1.78
C LEU A 87 27.65 -18.20 -3.29
N LEU A 88 28.73 -18.67 -3.92
CA LEU A 88 28.80 -18.97 -5.34
C LEU A 88 28.87 -20.48 -5.56
N LYS A 89 28.37 -20.93 -6.71
CA LYS A 89 28.46 -22.32 -7.15
C LYS A 89 29.67 -22.48 -8.08
N TYR A 90 30.55 -23.41 -7.74
CA TYR A 90 31.78 -23.71 -8.48
C TYR A 90 32.21 -25.15 -8.17
N LYS A 91 33.05 -25.74 -9.02
CA LYS A 91 33.68 -27.05 -8.79
C LYS A 91 35.06 -26.89 -8.14
N THR A 92 35.83 -25.91 -8.58
CA THR A 92 37.11 -25.52 -7.97
C THR A 92 37.16 -24.01 -7.75
N ILE A 93 37.91 -23.55 -6.74
CA ILE A 93 37.95 -22.12 -6.38
C ILE A 93 38.50 -21.24 -7.51
N GLY A 94 39.40 -21.78 -8.35
CA GLY A 94 39.99 -21.03 -9.45
C GLY A 94 39.03 -20.74 -10.59
N GLN A 95 37.92 -21.49 -10.69
CA GLN A 95 36.85 -21.16 -11.63
C GLN A 95 36.17 -19.82 -11.31
N VAL A 96 36.09 -19.46 -10.02
CA VAL A 96 35.55 -18.16 -9.61
C VAL A 96 36.46 -17.03 -10.12
N ARG A 97 37.77 -17.20 -10.01
CA ARG A 97 38.75 -16.29 -10.61
C ARG A 97 38.59 -16.25 -12.13
N GLY A 98 38.56 -17.39 -12.80
CA GLY A 98 38.39 -17.49 -14.26
C GLY A 98 37.12 -16.78 -14.75
N ALA A 99 35.98 -16.95 -14.08
CA ALA A 99 34.73 -16.29 -14.42
C ALA A 99 34.81 -14.77 -14.29
N LEU A 100 35.42 -14.26 -13.23
CA LEU A 100 35.62 -12.83 -13.03
C LEU A 100 36.62 -12.25 -14.04
N MET A 101 37.71 -12.95 -14.35
CA MET A 101 38.65 -12.55 -15.42
C MET A 101 37.94 -12.43 -16.77
N ARG A 102 36.99 -13.33 -17.08
CA ARG A 102 36.16 -13.24 -18.31
C ARG A 102 35.25 -12.01 -18.37
N LEU A 103 34.86 -11.42 -17.23
CA LEU A 103 34.12 -10.16 -17.18
C LEU A 103 34.98 -8.92 -17.52
N GLY A 104 36.29 -9.09 -17.68
CA GLY A 104 37.22 -8.02 -18.05
C GLY A 104 37.98 -7.39 -16.88
N PHE A 105 37.98 -8.01 -15.70
CA PHE A 105 38.88 -7.61 -14.62
C PHE A 105 40.33 -7.99 -14.96
N GLU A 106 41.28 -7.12 -14.61
CA GLU A 106 42.71 -7.34 -14.84
C GLU A 106 43.29 -8.40 -13.91
N ASP A 107 42.87 -8.40 -12.64
CA ASP A 107 43.24 -9.43 -11.67
C ASP A 107 42.13 -9.59 -10.62
N VAL A 108 42.14 -10.75 -9.96
CA VAL A 108 41.18 -11.12 -8.92
C VAL A 108 41.95 -11.80 -7.80
N ARG A 109 41.93 -11.18 -6.61
CA ARG A 109 42.66 -11.63 -5.43
C ARG A 109 41.76 -11.78 -4.22
N GLU A 110 42.14 -12.66 -3.30
CA GLU A 110 41.32 -12.95 -2.12
C GLU A 110 41.55 -11.89 -1.04
N THR A 111 40.49 -11.31 -0.49
CA THR A 111 40.58 -10.38 0.67
C THR A 111 41.25 -11.04 1.89
N SER A 112 41.28 -12.38 1.95
CA SER A 112 42.03 -13.13 2.96
C SER A 112 43.53 -12.85 2.95
N GLU A 113 44.10 -12.38 1.84
CA GLU A 113 45.47 -11.87 1.81
C GLU A 113 45.63 -10.72 2.80
N GLY A 114 44.78 -9.70 2.72
CA GLY A 114 44.74 -8.61 3.71
C GLY A 114 44.36 -9.07 5.12
N ALA A 115 43.56 -10.13 5.25
CA ALA A 115 43.22 -10.70 6.56
C ALA A 115 44.43 -11.30 7.27
N ALA A 116 45.37 -11.92 6.54
CA ALA A 116 46.63 -12.40 7.12
C ALA A 116 47.42 -11.26 7.77
N PHE A 117 47.49 -10.11 7.10
CA PHE A 117 48.16 -8.92 7.65
C PHE A 117 47.46 -8.40 8.91
N VAL A 118 46.13 -8.33 8.88
CA VAL A 118 45.34 -7.92 10.06
C VAL A 118 45.51 -8.89 11.23
N THR A 119 45.55 -10.20 10.99
CA THR A 119 45.81 -11.21 12.04
C THR A 119 47.15 -10.99 12.72
N ALA A 120 48.21 -10.72 11.94
CA ALA A 120 49.52 -10.50 12.51
C ALA A 120 49.61 -9.17 13.30
N GLU A 121 48.86 -8.13 12.94
CA GLU A 121 48.74 -6.91 13.75
C GLU A 121 47.99 -7.19 15.06
N TYR A 122 46.95 -8.04 15.04
CA TYR A 122 46.30 -8.51 16.26
C TYR A 122 47.25 -9.32 17.15
N ALA A 123 48.04 -10.23 16.57
CA ALA A 123 49.05 -10.99 17.31
C ALA A 123 50.10 -10.07 17.96
N LYS A 124 50.51 -9.00 17.26
CA LYS A 124 51.39 -7.97 17.82
C LYS A 124 50.74 -7.25 19.01
N LEU A 125 49.49 -6.79 18.88
CA LEU A 125 48.76 -6.13 19.97
C LEU A 125 48.61 -7.03 21.21
N LEU A 126 48.37 -8.31 21.00
CA LEU A 126 48.27 -9.31 22.07
C LEU A 126 49.61 -9.46 22.80
N LYS A 127 50.72 -9.62 22.07
CA LYS A 127 52.07 -9.71 22.65
C LYS A 127 52.48 -8.43 23.40
N GLU A 128 52.03 -7.26 22.97
CA GLU A 128 52.36 -5.98 23.59
C GLU A 128 51.67 -5.74 24.95
N HIS A 129 50.55 -6.42 25.23
CA HIS A 129 49.84 -6.36 26.51
C HIS A 129 49.49 -4.95 27.04
N ARG A 130 49.27 -3.97 26.15
CA ARG A 130 48.99 -2.57 26.54
C ARG A 130 47.51 -2.23 26.70
N MET A 131 46.59 -3.10 26.28
CA MET A 131 45.15 -2.85 26.26
C MET A 131 44.43 -3.79 27.23
N ASP A 132 43.51 -3.29 28.08
CA ASP A 132 42.79 -4.15 29.03
C ASP A 132 41.87 -5.18 28.32
N ASN A 133 41.23 -4.75 27.25
CA ASN A 133 40.45 -5.58 26.34
C ASN A 133 40.78 -5.17 24.90
N ILE A 134 40.67 -6.12 23.98
CA ILE A 134 40.89 -5.90 22.55
C ILE A 134 39.65 -6.36 21.80
N ILE A 135 38.93 -5.43 21.20
CA ILE A 135 37.78 -5.67 20.33
C ILE A 135 38.27 -5.63 18.89
N THR A 136 38.04 -6.71 18.15
CA THR A 136 38.33 -6.78 16.72
C THR A 136 37.53 -5.74 15.93
N THR A 137 38.15 -5.18 14.89
CA THR A 137 37.62 -4.04 14.11
C THR A 137 37.34 -4.37 12.65
N CYS A 138 37.29 -5.67 12.33
CA CYS A 138 37.02 -6.17 10.98
C CYS A 138 35.60 -5.86 10.48
N CYS A 139 34.63 -5.78 11.41
CA CYS A 139 33.21 -5.56 11.12
C CYS A 139 32.86 -4.07 11.23
N PRO A 140 32.66 -3.34 10.11
CA PRO A 140 32.41 -1.90 10.14
C PRO A 140 31.12 -1.52 10.89
N SER A 141 30.09 -2.36 10.88
CA SER A 141 28.88 -2.12 11.67
C SER A 141 29.12 -2.21 13.17
N VAL A 142 30.09 -3.01 13.63
CA VAL A 142 30.47 -3.06 15.04
C VAL A 142 31.25 -1.80 15.40
N ASN A 143 32.13 -1.36 14.52
CA ASN A 143 32.86 -0.09 14.70
C ASN A 143 31.86 1.07 14.85
N ASP A 144 30.89 1.18 13.94
CA ASP A 144 29.82 2.18 14.04
C ASP A 144 28.97 2.02 15.32
N LEU A 145 28.67 0.80 15.75
CA LEU A 145 27.95 0.56 17.00
C LEU A 145 28.70 1.16 18.19
N ILE A 146 30.01 0.93 18.27
CA ILE A 146 30.84 1.42 19.36
C ILE A 146 31.01 2.93 19.27
N GLU A 147 31.44 3.46 18.11
CA GLU A 147 31.69 4.90 17.92
C GLU A 147 30.43 5.75 18.17
N ILE A 148 29.24 5.27 17.80
CA ILE A 148 27.97 6.04 17.91
C ILE A 148 27.26 5.81 19.25
N TYR A 149 27.23 4.59 19.77
CA TYR A 149 26.36 4.22 20.90
C TYR A 149 27.10 3.84 22.19
N TYR A 150 28.38 3.49 22.09
CA TYR A 150 29.21 3.08 23.23
C TYR A 150 30.61 3.71 23.15
N PRO A 151 30.74 5.04 22.97
CA PRO A 151 32.03 5.69 22.72
C PRO A 151 33.06 5.47 23.84
N GLN A 152 32.61 5.20 25.07
CA GLN A 152 33.47 4.80 26.19
C GLN A 152 34.26 3.50 25.95
N LEU A 153 33.86 2.69 24.96
CA LEU A 153 34.56 1.45 24.58
C LEU A 153 35.56 1.64 23.43
N VAL A 154 35.63 2.84 22.84
CA VAL A 154 36.61 3.18 21.79
C VAL A 154 38.05 2.84 22.18
N PRO A 155 38.52 3.06 23.44
CA PRO A 155 39.86 2.67 23.85
C PRO A 155 40.18 1.17 23.77
N TYR A 156 39.15 0.32 23.71
CA TYR A 156 39.31 -1.13 23.59
C TYR A 156 39.26 -1.62 22.13
N MET A 157 38.96 -0.75 21.16
CA MET A 157 38.94 -1.11 19.74
C MET A 157 40.37 -1.30 19.23
N ALA A 158 40.66 -2.45 18.62
CA ALA A 158 41.97 -2.72 18.04
C ALA A 158 42.27 -1.67 16.95
N PRO A 159 43.38 -0.90 17.05
CA PRO A 159 43.66 0.23 16.16
C PRO A 159 44.18 -0.20 14.78
N VAL A 160 43.48 -1.15 14.14
CA VAL A 160 43.84 -1.78 12.86
C VAL A 160 42.68 -1.60 11.88
N VAL A 161 42.98 -1.36 10.60
CA VAL A 161 42.00 -1.36 9.52
C VAL A 161 41.39 -2.74 9.29
N SER A 162 40.24 -2.82 8.62
CA SER A 162 39.67 -4.13 8.27
C SER A 162 40.44 -4.80 7.12
N PRO A 163 40.27 -6.13 6.93
CA PRO A 163 40.90 -6.87 5.83
C PRO A 163 40.63 -6.31 4.44
N MET A 164 39.44 -5.70 4.20
CA MET A 164 39.12 -5.05 2.93
C MET A 164 40.08 -3.88 2.66
N ILE A 165 40.26 -3.01 3.65
CA ILE A 165 41.11 -1.83 3.52
C ILE A 165 42.58 -2.23 3.52
N ALA A 166 42.99 -3.18 4.36
CA ALA A 166 44.33 -3.75 4.33
C ALA A 166 44.65 -4.29 2.93
N HIS A 167 43.76 -5.10 2.35
CA HIS A 167 43.98 -5.65 1.02
C HIS A 167 44.00 -4.57 -0.08
N GLY A 168 43.13 -3.56 0.00
CA GLY A 168 43.18 -2.42 -0.92
C GLY A 168 44.51 -1.66 -0.87
N LYS A 169 45.09 -1.48 0.33
CA LYS A 169 46.43 -0.89 0.50
C LYS A 169 47.50 -1.76 -0.16
N LEU A 170 47.48 -3.07 0.09
CA LEU A 170 48.43 -4.04 -0.50
C LEU A 170 48.37 -3.99 -2.04
N LEU A 171 47.17 -4.07 -2.62
CA LEU A 171 46.98 -4.05 -4.06
C LEU A 171 47.48 -2.77 -4.72
N LYS A 172 47.23 -1.60 -4.09
CA LYS A 172 47.71 -0.31 -4.64
C LYS A 172 49.21 -0.10 -4.45
N GLU A 173 49.81 -0.72 -3.43
CA GLU A 173 51.26 -0.74 -3.25
C GLU A 173 51.94 -1.61 -4.32
N GLU A 174 51.39 -2.80 -4.58
CA GLU A 174 51.97 -3.76 -5.53
C GLU A 174 51.71 -3.38 -7.01
N LEU A 175 50.47 -3.01 -7.35
CA LEU A 175 50.04 -2.80 -8.74
C LEU A 175 50.02 -1.33 -9.18
N GLY A 176 50.29 -0.42 -8.22
CA GLY A 176 50.30 1.02 -8.39
C GLY A 176 48.96 1.70 -8.06
N ARG A 177 49.02 2.92 -7.55
CA ARG A 177 47.86 3.71 -7.07
C ARG A 177 46.77 3.99 -8.12
N ASN A 178 47.10 3.88 -9.40
CA ASN A 178 46.20 4.17 -10.53
C ASN A 178 45.18 3.05 -10.77
N VAL A 179 45.42 1.85 -10.23
CA VAL A 179 44.47 0.73 -10.34
C VAL A 179 43.18 1.03 -9.58
N LYS A 180 42.05 0.64 -10.17
CA LYS A 180 40.73 0.67 -9.54
C LYS A 180 40.53 -0.60 -8.75
N VAL A 181 40.44 -0.50 -7.43
CA VAL A 181 40.21 -1.66 -6.56
C VAL A 181 38.72 -1.78 -6.26
N VAL A 182 38.12 -2.91 -6.65
CA VAL A 182 36.71 -3.23 -6.41
C VAL A 182 36.64 -4.31 -5.34
N PHE A 183 36.00 -4.00 -4.22
CA PHE A 183 35.71 -5.02 -3.21
C PHE A 183 34.42 -5.76 -3.58
N LEU A 184 34.47 -7.09 -3.58
CA LEU A 184 33.32 -7.97 -3.80
C LEU A 184 33.00 -8.74 -2.52
N GLY A 185 31.88 -8.43 -1.86
CA GLY A 185 31.53 -9.13 -0.62
C GLY A 185 30.08 -8.95 -0.15
N PRO A 186 29.69 -9.65 0.93
CA PRO A 186 28.28 -9.78 1.29
C PRO A 186 27.75 -8.60 2.14
N CYS A 187 28.60 -7.64 2.51
CA CYS A 187 28.33 -6.63 3.51
C CYS A 187 28.11 -5.23 2.91
N ILE A 188 26.98 -4.61 3.21
CA ILE A 188 26.67 -3.25 2.75
C ILE A 188 27.43 -2.16 3.52
N ALA A 189 27.78 -2.41 4.78
CA ALA A 189 28.53 -1.47 5.60
C ALA A 189 29.97 -1.28 5.08
N LYS A 190 30.50 -2.24 4.31
CA LYS A 190 31.78 -2.08 3.59
C LYS A 190 31.75 -0.94 2.57
N LYS A 191 30.58 -0.59 2.04
CA LYS A 191 30.42 0.58 1.16
C LYS A 191 30.61 1.90 1.90
N LYS A 192 30.14 2.00 3.15
CA LYS A 192 30.43 3.15 4.02
C LYS A 192 31.91 3.17 4.39
N GLU A 193 32.45 2.02 4.78
CA GLU A 193 33.87 1.90 5.12
C GLU A 193 34.77 2.32 3.96
N SER A 194 34.53 1.89 2.72
CA SER A 194 35.34 2.30 1.56
C SER A 194 35.43 3.82 1.34
N ARG A 195 34.48 4.59 1.88
CA ARG A 195 34.36 6.05 1.76
C ARG A 195 34.83 6.78 3.02
N ASP A 196 35.31 6.06 4.03
CA ASP A 196 35.79 6.63 5.28
C ASP A 196 37.13 7.37 5.02
N PRO A 197 37.20 8.69 5.30
CA PRO A 197 38.37 9.49 4.99
C PRO A 197 39.61 9.10 5.82
N ARG A 198 39.44 8.34 6.92
CA ARG A 198 40.53 8.00 7.86
C ARG A 198 41.58 7.05 7.28
N HIS A 199 41.32 6.41 6.16
CA HIS A 199 42.25 5.44 5.59
C HIS A 199 42.54 5.68 4.12
N ASP A 200 42.34 6.89 3.58
CA ASP A 200 42.36 7.21 2.15
C ASP A 200 41.43 6.31 1.29
N THR A 201 41.19 6.70 0.04
CA THR A 201 40.33 5.94 -0.88
C THR A 201 41.12 4.80 -1.57
N TYR A 202 41.46 3.74 -0.82
CA TYR A 202 42.09 2.53 -1.37
C TYR A 202 41.10 1.57 -2.05
N ILE A 203 39.80 1.73 -1.82
CA ILE A 203 38.73 0.96 -2.46
C ILE A 203 37.89 1.92 -3.29
N ASP A 204 37.82 1.69 -4.60
CA ASP A 204 37.14 2.57 -5.56
C ASP A 204 35.64 2.23 -5.69
N ALA A 205 35.26 0.97 -5.52
CA ALA A 205 33.86 0.53 -5.55
C ALA A 205 33.60 -0.70 -4.68
N VAL A 206 32.34 -0.90 -4.26
CA VAL A 206 31.91 -2.07 -3.49
C VAL A 206 30.73 -2.75 -4.19
N LEU A 207 30.95 -3.99 -4.62
CA LEU A 207 29.93 -4.88 -5.18
C LEU A 207 29.55 -5.97 -4.18
N ASN A 208 28.32 -6.45 -4.31
CA ASN A 208 27.84 -7.64 -3.62
C ASN A 208 27.67 -8.82 -4.58
N PHE A 209 27.48 -10.03 -4.04
CA PHE A 209 27.36 -11.24 -4.87
C PHE A 209 26.12 -11.25 -5.77
N ASN A 210 25.05 -10.54 -5.42
CA ASN A 210 23.90 -10.39 -6.33
C ASN A 210 24.23 -9.48 -7.51
N ASP A 211 25.09 -8.46 -7.33
CA ASP A 211 25.56 -7.61 -8.44
C ASP A 211 26.36 -8.44 -9.47
N ILE A 212 27.26 -9.30 -8.98
CA ILE A 212 28.08 -10.16 -9.83
C ILE A 212 27.27 -11.27 -10.48
N ASN A 213 26.37 -11.94 -9.76
CA ASN A 213 25.49 -12.94 -10.37
C ASN A 213 24.67 -12.33 -11.50
N LYS A 214 24.11 -11.12 -11.29
CA LYS A 214 23.39 -10.40 -12.35
C LYS A 214 24.28 -10.12 -13.55
N TRP A 215 25.54 -9.72 -13.34
CA TRP A 215 26.45 -9.44 -14.44
C TRP A 215 26.87 -10.72 -15.18
N LEU A 216 27.16 -11.81 -14.46
CA LEU A 216 27.45 -13.12 -15.07
C LEU A 216 26.28 -13.62 -15.92
N GLU A 217 25.03 -13.45 -15.44
CA GLU A 217 23.81 -13.78 -16.20
C GLU A 217 23.66 -12.92 -17.46
N GLU A 218 23.95 -11.62 -17.39
CA GLU A 218 23.89 -10.70 -18.53
C GLU A 218 24.91 -11.05 -19.63
N GLU A 219 26.07 -11.60 -19.26
CA GLU A 219 27.16 -11.99 -20.18
C GLU A 219 27.13 -13.49 -20.53
N ASP A 220 26.12 -14.23 -20.07
CA ASP A 220 25.98 -15.69 -20.26
C ASP A 220 27.22 -16.48 -19.80
N ILE A 221 27.76 -16.14 -18.63
CA ILE A 221 28.93 -16.77 -18.02
C ILE A 221 28.51 -17.67 -16.86
N VAL A 222 28.72 -18.98 -17.02
CA VAL A 222 28.55 -19.96 -15.94
C VAL A 222 29.90 -20.24 -15.28
N ILE A 223 30.00 -20.01 -13.97
CA ILE A 223 31.26 -20.22 -13.20
C ILE A 223 31.75 -21.67 -13.34
N GLU A 224 30.87 -22.66 -13.23
CA GLU A 224 31.21 -24.09 -13.26
C GLU A 224 31.82 -24.58 -14.58
N ASP A 225 31.71 -23.78 -15.64
CA ASP A 225 32.21 -24.04 -16.99
C ASP A 225 33.47 -23.23 -17.32
N CYS A 226 33.91 -22.35 -16.41
CA CYS A 226 35.10 -21.54 -16.60
C CYS A 226 36.38 -22.33 -16.30
N GLU A 227 37.49 -21.85 -16.87
CA GLU A 227 38.84 -22.39 -16.64
C GLU A 227 39.24 -22.24 -15.16
N ASP A 228 39.87 -23.29 -14.61
CA ASP A 228 40.40 -23.28 -13.25
C ASP A 228 41.69 -22.45 -13.17
N GLN A 229 41.55 -21.17 -12.87
CA GLN A 229 42.68 -20.27 -12.72
C GLN A 229 43.02 -20.05 -11.24
N PRO A 230 44.16 -20.55 -10.74
CA PRO A 230 44.49 -20.46 -9.32
C PRO A 230 44.70 -19.01 -8.87
N PHE A 231 44.44 -18.74 -7.59
CA PHE A 231 44.87 -17.48 -6.95
C PHE A 231 46.39 -17.49 -6.76
N THR A 232 47.09 -16.42 -7.16
CA THR A 232 48.53 -16.48 -7.47
C THR A 232 49.46 -15.77 -6.50
N ALA A 233 48.97 -14.92 -5.58
CA ALA A 233 49.85 -14.11 -4.73
C ALA A 233 50.51 -14.92 -3.60
N PHE A 234 49.72 -15.40 -2.65
CA PHE A 234 50.14 -16.35 -1.62
C PHE A 234 48.93 -17.08 -1.03
N ASP A 235 49.18 -18.13 -0.26
CA ASP A 235 48.12 -18.87 0.43
C ASP A 235 47.83 -18.22 1.81
N PRO A 236 46.67 -17.58 2.03
CA PRO A 236 46.30 -16.99 3.31
C PRO A 236 45.89 -18.02 4.38
N ARG A 237 45.82 -19.31 4.05
CA ARG A 237 45.56 -20.43 5.00
C ARG A 237 44.35 -20.19 5.90
N VAL A 238 44.52 -20.30 7.23
CA VAL A 238 43.47 -20.14 8.25
C VAL A 238 42.68 -18.83 8.12
N ASN A 239 43.29 -17.77 7.55
CA ASN A 239 42.65 -16.47 7.39
C ASN A 239 41.47 -16.49 6.39
N ARG A 240 41.28 -17.58 5.64
CA ARG A 240 40.05 -17.81 4.86
C ARG A 240 38.81 -18.06 5.73
N LEU A 241 38.98 -18.37 7.02
CA LEU A 241 37.87 -18.59 7.97
C LEU A 241 37.24 -17.29 8.51
N TYR A 242 37.79 -16.11 8.23
CA TYR A 242 37.25 -14.81 8.68
C TYR A 242 35.73 -14.62 8.48
N PRO A 243 35.09 -15.12 7.39
CA PRO A 243 33.66 -14.97 7.19
C PRO A 243 32.78 -15.77 8.15
N VAL A 244 33.31 -16.81 8.79
CA VAL A 244 32.55 -17.66 9.70
C VAL A 244 32.79 -17.21 11.14
N THR A 245 31.88 -17.59 12.03
CA THR A 245 32.02 -17.34 13.47
C THR A 245 33.31 -17.97 14.01
N ASN A 246 34.01 -17.28 14.90
CA ASN A 246 35.27 -17.74 15.51
C ASN A 246 36.44 -17.78 14.52
N GLY A 247 36.28 -17.23 13.31
CA GLY A 247 37.30 -17.25 12.27
C GLY A 247 38.52 -16.39 12.59
N VAL A 248 38.31 -15.22 13.20
CA VAL A 248 39.39 -14.31 13.59
C VAL A 248 40.12 -14.88 14.80
N VAL A 249 39.38 -15.37 15.79
CA VAL A 249 39.95 -16.05 16.96
C VAL A 249 40.81 -17.24 16.52
N ASN A 250 40.30 -18.11 15.65
CA ASN A 250 41.07 -19.25 15.13
C ASN A 250 42.34 -18.80 14.39
N SER A 251 42.27 -17.71 13.63
CA SER A 251 43.43 -17.19 12.89
C SER A 251 44.50 -16.65 13.83
N VAL A 252 44.12 -15.96 14.91
CA VAL A 252 45.03 -15.48 15.94
C VAL A 252 45.64 -16.63 16.74
N LEU A 253 44.82 -17.61 17.15
CA LEU A 253 45.29 -18.82 17.83
C LEU A 253 46.31 -19.61 17.00
N ALA A 254 46.13 -19.66 15.68
CA ALA A 254 47.09 -20.31 14.77
C ALA A 254 48.45 -19.58 14.69
N THR A 255 48.49 -18.29 15.06
CA THR A 255 49.73 -17.50 15.14
C THR A 255 50.31 -17.42 16.55
N GLU A 256 49.66 -18.06 17.52
CA GLU A 256 50.06 -18.01 18.93
C GLU A 256 51.21 -19.00 19.20
N GLU A 257 52.40 -18.46 19.44
CA GLU A 257 53.59 -19.25 19.82
C GLU A 257 53.65 -19.48 21.34
N GLU A 258 53.19 -18.49 22.11
CA GLU A 258 53.17 -18.47 23.58
C GLU A 258 51.84 -17.91 24.06
N SER A 259 51.40 -18.28 25.26
CA SER A 259 50.17 -17.73 25.84
C SER A 259 50.29 -16.21 26.01
N ASP A 260 49.52 -15.46 25.23
CA ASP A 260 49.18 -14.08 25.59
C ASP A 260 48.20 -14.17 26.79
N GLY A 261 48.25 -13.35 27.81
CA GLY A 261 47.31 -13.46 28.95
C GLY A 261 45.80 -13.21 28.67
N TYR A 262 45.31 -13.18 27.42
CA TYR A 262 43.92 -12.83 27.10
C TYR A 262 42.99 -14.04 26.97
N ARG A 263 41.78 -13.88 27.51
CA ARG A 263 40.66 -14.79 27.24
C ARG A 263 40.05 -14.47 25.88
N LYS A 264 40.08 -15.43 24.97
CA LYS A 264 39.61 -15.25 23.59
C LYS A 264 38.20 -15.79 23.43
N PHE A 265 37.27 -14.99 22.92
CA PHE A 265 35.91 -15.44 22.59
C PHE A 265 35.29 -14.60 21.47
N TYR A 266 34.15 -15.05 20.96
CA TYR A 266 33.41 -14.37 19.90
C TYR A 266 31.96 -14.10 20.30
N VAL A 267 31.40 -13.03 19.75
CA VAL A 267 29.98 -12.71 19.81
C VAL A 267 29.47 -12.35 18.42
N HIS A 268 28.25 -12.77 18.11
CA HIS A 268 27.65 -12.44 16.83
C HIS A 268 26.16 -12.09 16.93
N GLY A 269 25.70 -11.24 16.02
CA GLY A 269 24.32 -10.75 15.98
C GLY A 269 24.14 -9.46 16.77
N VAL A 270 23.33 -8.55 16.21
CA VAL A 270 23.13 -7.18 16.73
C VAL A 270 22.81 -7.13 18.22
N ALA A 271 21.80 -7.89 18.66
CA ALA A 271 21.36 -7.89 20.06
C ALA A 271 22.45 -8.37 21.02
N ASN A 272 23.19 -9.43 20.66
CA ASN A 272 24.27 -9.96 21.49
C ASN A 272 25.48 -9.01 21.54
N CYS A 273 25.80 -8.33 20.44
CA CYS A 273 26.83 -7.30 20.42
C CYS A 273 26.46 -6.13 21.34
N ILE A 274 25.20 -5.67 21.31
CA ILE A 274 24.68 -4.63 22.20
C ILE A 274 24.77 -5.06 23.67
N ASP A 275 24.36 -6.29 23.97
CA ASP A 275 24.43 -6.84 25.33
C ASP A 275 25.89 -6.90 25.84
N LEU A 276 26.82 -7.36 25.01
CA LEU A 276 28.24 -7.36 25.35
C LEU A 276 28.76 -5.93 25.58
N CYS A 277 28.44 -4.97 24.73
CA CYS A 277 28.84 -3.58 24.93
C CYS A 277 28.30 -3.01 26.26
N LYS A 278 27.06 -3.34 26.65
CA LYS A 278 26.50 -2.96 27.96
C LYS A 278 27.31 -3.57 29.10
N SER A 279 27.64 -4.86 29.03
CA SER A 279 28.41 -5.57 30.07
C SER A 279 29.85 -5.07 30.18
N MET A 280 30.49 -4.75 29.05
CA MET A 280 31.80 -4.10 29.03
C MET A 280 31.75 -2.69 29.64
N SER A 281 30.68 -1.93 29.36
CA SER A 281 30.50 -0.57 29.92
C SER A 281 30.30 -0.58 31.44
N ARG A 282 29.81 -1.69 32.01
CA ARG A 282 29.72 -1.91 33.47
C ARG A 282 31.03 -2.40 34.09
N GLY A 283 32.06 -2.67 33.28
CA GLY A 283 33.37 -3.14 33.73
C GLY A 283 33.44 -4.63 34.10
N GLU A 284 32.46 -5.43 33.68
CA GLU A 284 32.36 -6.86 34.02
C GLU A 284 33.31 -7.75 33.20
N ILE A 285 33.78 -7.25 32.05
CA ILE A 285 34.65 -7.99 31.12
C ILE A 285 36.03 -7.32 31.08
N LYS A 286 37.07 -8.08 31.39
CA LYS A 286 38.48 -7.63 31.43
C LYS A 286 39.42 -8.73 30.92
N GLY A 287 40.56 -8.35 30.36
CA GLY A 287 41.58 -9.27 29.87
C GLY A 287 41.07 -10.16 28.74
N CYS A 288 40.29 -9.61 27.81
CA CYS A 288 39.68 -10.38 26.73
C CYS A 288 40.05 -9.89 25.33
N PHE A 289 40.23 -10.83 24.41
CA PHE A 289 40.26 -10.59 22.96
C PHE A 289 38.93 -11.04 22.36
N ILE A 290 38.22 -10.12 21.71
CA ILE A 290 36.81 -10.27 21.40
C ILE A 290 36.59 -10.14 19.90
N GLU A 291 36.23 -11.26 19.26
CA GLU A 291 35.70 -11.25 17.91
C GLU A 291 34.23 -10.79 17.93
N MET A 292 33.94 -9.63 17.34
CA MET A 292 32.58 -9.07 17.32
C MET A 292 32.06 -8.99 15.89
N ASN A 293 30.95 -9.68 15.61
CA ASN A 293 30.36 -9.75 14.28
C ASN A 293 28.88 -9.36 14.28
N MET A 294 28.50 -8.34 13.51
CA MET A 294 27.12 -7.85 13.51
C MET A 294 26.08 -8.86 12.98
N CYS A 295 26.49 -9.72 12.03
CA CYS A 295 25.61 -10.71 11.41
C CYS A 295 25.62 -12.04 12.18
N SER A 296 24.44 -12.61 12.44
CA SER A 296 24.30 -13.89 13.15
C SER A 296 24.88 -15.05 12.32
N GLY A 297 26.06 -15.53 12.68
CA GLY A 297 26.77 -16.57 11.91
C GLY A 297 27.96 -16.04 11.08
N GLY A 298 28.34 -14.78 11.24
CA GLY A 298 29.46 -14.18 10.50
C GLY A 298 29.03 -13.58 9.16
N CYS A 299 30.02 -13.17 8.35
CA CYS A 299 29.79 -12.53 7.05
C CYS A 299 29.10 -13.44 6.04
N ILE A 300 29.19 -14.77 6.18
CA ILE A 300 28.46 -15.72 5.33
C ILE A 300 26.93 -15.60 5.45
N LYS A 301 26.43 -14.93 6.50
CA LYS A 301 25.00 -14.57 6.66
C LYS A 301 24.76 -13.06 6.54
N GLY A 302 25.60 -12.39 5.75
CA GLY A 302 25.55 -10.94 5.52
C GLY A 302 24.20 -10.45 4.97
N PRO A 303 23.96 -9.13 4.99
CA PRO A 303 22.66 -8.55 4.62
C PRO A 303 22.24 -8.77 3.17
N THR A 304 23.17 -9.08 2.27
CA THR A 304 22.89 -9.34 0.84
C THR A 304 22.73 -10.82 0.50
N VAL A 305 22.96 -11.71 1.48
CA VAL A 305 22.86 -13.17 1.31
C VAL A 305 21.39 -13.61 1.35
N ASN A 306 21.01 -14.46 0.40
CA ASN A 306 19.69 -15.09 0.37
C ASN A 306 19.64 -16.27 1.37
N ASP A 307 18.97 -16.04 2.50
CA ASP A 307 18.91 -16.98 3.62
C ASP A 307 18.02 -18.22 3.34
N GLU A 308 17.20 -18.22 2.28
CA GLU A 308 16.32 -19.36 1.95
C GLU A 308 17.08 -20.54 1.34
N PHE A 309 18.12 -20.27 0.56
CA PHE A 309 18.84 -21.31 -0.20
C PHE A 309 20.20 -21.68 0.38
N ILE A 310 20.75 -20.85 1.28
CA ILE A 310 22.12 -21.00 1.78
C ILE A 310 22.10 -21.32 3.27
N SER A 311 22.42 -22.57 3.60
CA SER A 311 22.58 -23.00 4.98
C SER A 311 23.93 -22.53 5.53
N ARG A 312 23.90 -21.55 6.44
CA ARG A 312 25.11 -21.06 7.14
C ARG A 312 25.89 -22.16 7.86
N PHE A 313 25.19 -23.21 8.31
CA PHE A 313 25.81 -24.31 9.05
C PHE A 313 26.61 -25.20 8.11
N LYS A 314 26.04 -25.53 6.95
CA LYS A 314 26.74 -26.27 5.90
C LYS A 314 27.98 -25.51 5.43
N VAL A 315 27.82 -24.23 5.09
CA VAL A 315 28.95 -23.37 4.66
C VAL A 315 30.05 -23.35 5.72
N LYS A 316 29.70 -23.19 7.00
CA LYS A 316 30.67 -23.21 8.09
C LYS A 316 31.44 -24.54 8.16
N LEU A 317 30.72 -25.67 8.17
CA LEU A 317 31.33 -27.00 8.25
C LEU A 317 32.25 -27.27 7.06
N ASP A 318 31.77 -27.01 5.85
CA ASP A 318 32.53 -27.21 4.61
C ASP A 318 33.83 -26.37 4.62
N MET A 319 33.75 -25.11 5.08
CA MET A 319 34.93 -24.23 5.23
C MET A 319 35.90 -24.71 6.30
N GLU A 320 35.42 -25.11 7.47
CA GLU A 320 36.27 -25.61 8.58
C GLU A 320 36.95 -26.96 8.28
N GLU A 321 36.35 -27.78 7.40
CA GLU A 321 36.92 -29.05 6.95
C GLU A 321 37.95 -28.87 5.84
N THR A 322 37.71 -27.92 4.92
CA THR A 322 38.56 -27.73 3.73
C THR A 322 39.76 -26.81 3.99
N ILE A 323 39.62 -25.84 4.89
CA ILE A 323 40.66 -24.83 5.16
C ILE A 323 41.59 -25.32 6.28
N GLY A 324 42.89 -25.42 5.96
CA GLY A 324 43.92 -25.74 6.94
C GLY A 324 44.01 -24.72 8.07
N ARG A 325 44.37 -25.20 9.27
CA ARG A 325 44.48 -24.37 10.49
C ARG A 325 45.84 -23.70 10.68
N GLU A 326 46.75 -23.91 9.75
CA GLU A 326 48.09 -23.33 9.78
C GLU A 326 48.04 -21.81 9.52
N PRO A 327 48.95 -21.03 10.12
CA PRO A 327 49.08 -19.61 9.82
C PRO A 327 49.63 -19.39 8.39
N ALA A 328 49.44 -18.18 7.87
CA ALA A 328 50.07 -17.76 6.62
C ALA A 328 51.60 -17.65 6.79
N GLU A 329 52.37 -17.92 5.73
CA GLU A 329 53.84 -17.87 5.77
C GLU A 329 54.35 -16.43 5.97
N ALA A 330 54.89 -16.14 7.16
CA ALA A 330 55.38 -14.80 7.53
C ALA A 330 56.45 -14.25 6.57
N SER A 331 57.32 -15.11 6.03
CA SER A 331 58.38 -14.72 5.09
C SER A 331 57.86 -14.11 3.78
N ARG A 332 56.66 -14.53 3.33
CA ARG A 332 56.01 -13.95 2.14
C ARG A 332 55.35 -12.60 2.42
N MET A 333 55.00 -12.34 3.68
CA MET A 333 54.32 -11.11 4.10
C MET A 333 55.29 -9.97 4.42
N GLN A 334 56.50 -10.29 4.89
CA GLN A 334 57.48 -9.36 5.44
C GLN A 334 57.87 -8.19 4.50
N PRO A 335 58.12 -8.39 3.18
CA PRO A 335 58.52 -7.30 2.29
C PRO A 335 57.45 -6.20 2.12
N VAL A 336 56.17 -6.56 2.25
CA VAL A 336 55.05 -5.61 2.09
C VAL A 336 54.66 -5.00 3.44
N TRP A 337 54.89 -5.74 4.54
CA TRP A 337 54.63 -5.27 5.90
C TRP A 337 55.37 -3.98 6.25
N GLU A 338 56.63 -3.85 5.80
CA GLU A 338 57.49 -2.72 6.16
C GLU A 338 57.07 -1.41 5.47
N ASN A 339 56.34 -1.50 4.35
CA ASN A 339 55.99 -0.33 3.52
C ASN A 339 54.54 0.16 3.73
N VAL A 340 53.68 -0.64 4.37
CA VAL A 340 52.24 -0.33 4.49
C VAL A 340 51.83 -0.18 5.95
N ASN A 341 51.23 0.97 6.28
CA ASN A 341 50.65 1.21 7.61
C ASN A 341 49.20 0.70 7.67
N PHE A 342 48.92 -0.27 8.55
CA PHE A 342 47.58 -0.84 8.79
C PHE A 342 46.81 -0.17 9.94
N GLY A 343 47.36 0.87 10.56
CA GLY A 343 46.73 1.57 11.67
C GLY A 343 45.42 2.27 11.30
N LYS A 344 44.45 2.25 12.22
CA LYS A 344 43.22 3.05 12.17
C LYS A 344 42.93 3.68 13.53
N ARG A 345 42.51 4.95 13.53
CA ARG A 345 42.00 5.63 14.72
C ARG A 345 40.48 5.61 14.73
N PHE A 346 39.92 5.32 15.90
CA PHE A 346 38.48 5.33 16.17
C PHE A 346 38.15 6.49 17.10
N GLU A 347 36.97 7.09 16.92
CA GLU A 347 36.58 8.36 17.52
C GLU A 347 35.15 8.27 18.08
N ASP A 348 34.84 9.16 19.02
CA ASP A 348 33.49 9.33 19.55
C ASP A 348 32.60 10.06 18.54
N HIS A 349 31.61 9.35 18.03
CA HIS A 349 30.59 9.86 17.10
C HIS A 349 29.20 9.89 17.73
N ALA A 350 29.11 9.86 19.06
CA ALA A 350 27.81 9.81 19.73
C ALA A 350 26.97 11.06 19.45
N PRO A 351 25.69 10.88 19.04
CA PRO A 351 24.83 12.00 18.73
C PRO A 351 24.43 12.73 20.00
N LYS A 352 24.46 14.06 19.96
CA LYS A 352 24.04 14.94 21.06
C LYS A 352 22.55 15.28 20.96
N ASP A 353 21.70 14.26 20.98
CA ASP A 353 20.25 14.45 20.91
C ASP A 353 19.73 15.09 22.22
N PRO A 354 18.84 16.08 22.15
CA PRO A 354 18.24 16.67 23.35
C PRO A 354 17.42 15.62 24.09
N GLN A 355 17.57 15.60 25.43
CA GLN A 355 16.77 14.75 26.30
C GLN A 355 15.58 15.55 26.84
N PRO A 356 14.35 15.01 26.76
CA PRO A 356 13.18 15.68 27.32
C PRO A 356 13.19 15.64 28.85
N THR A 357 12.49 16.59 29.46
CA THR A 357 12.12 16.53 30.88
C THR A 357 10.96 15.57 31.10
N GLU A 358 10.74 15.13 32.34
CA GLU A 358 9.59 14.28 32.71
C GLU A 358 8.25 14.91 32.33
N ASP A 359 8.10 16.24 32.46
CA ASP A 359 6.88 16.94 32.08
C ASP A 359 6.63 16.88 30.56
N GLN A 360 7.68 17.00 29.74
CA GLN A 360 7.59 16.86 28.29
C GLN A 360 7.23 15.43 27.87
N ILE A 361 7.79 14.42 28.56
CA ILE A 361 7.43 13.01 28.34
C ILE A 361 5.94 12.81 28.65
N ARG A 362 5.46 13.30 29.80
CA ARG A 362 4.06 13.20 30.21
C ARG A 362 3.10 13.89 29.24
N GLU A 363 3.48 15.06 28.70
CA GLU A 363 2.65 15.75 27.71
C GLU A 363 2.47 14.91 26.45
N ILE A 364 3.54 14.30 25.95
CA ILE A 364 3.46 13.43 24.77
C ILE A 364 2.66 12.14 25.07
N LEU A 365 2.83 11.55 26.25
CA LEU A 365 2.04 10.38 26.67
C LEU A 365 0.55 10.70 26.68
N ARG A 366 0.17 11.88 27.17
CA ARG A 366 -1.20 12.39 27.17
C ARG A 366 -1.79 12.53 25.77
N MET A 367 -0.99 12.91 24.76
CA MET A 367 -1.42 12.92 23.36
C MET A 367 -1.82 11.54 22.82
N THR A 368 -1.36 10.46 23.46
CA THR A 368 -1.74 9.06 23.14
C THR A 368 -2.68 8.44 24.17
N ASN A 369 -3.44 9.27 24.88
CA ASN A 369 -4.40 8.90 25.92
C ASN A 369 -3.82 8.12 27.11
N LYS A 370 -2.54 8.35 27.45
CA LYS A 370 -1.87 7.73 28.60
C LYS A 370 -1.73 8.74 29.72
N LEU A 371 -2.68 8.72 30.65
CA LEU A 371 -2.78 9.68 31.74
C LEU A 371 -2.13 9.15 33.02
N LYS A 372 -2.15 7.83 33.21
CA LYS A 372 -1.63 7.14 34.39
C LYS A 372 -0.61 6.07 33.99
N PRO A 373 0.24 5.61 34.93
CA PRO A 373 1.21 4.55 34.65
C PRO A 373 0.58 3.25 34.13
N GLU A 374 -0.67 2.94 34.52
CA GLU A 374 -1.37 1.73 34.07
C GLU A 374 -1.75 1.78 32.58
N ASP A 375 -1.87 2.98 32.00
CA ASP A 375 -2.17 3.18 30.58
C ASP A 375 -0.92 2.92 29.69
N GLU A 376 0.27 2.87 30.29
CA GLU A 376 1.53 2.59 29.61
C GLU A 376 1.69 1.09 29.31
N LEU A 377 0.94 0.59 28.33
CA LEU A 377 0.91 -0.83 27.94
C LEU A 377 2.29 -1.44 27.62
N ASN A 378 3.26 -0.62 27.18
CA ASN A 378 4.61 -1.05 26.81
C ASN A 378 4.65 -2.26 25.85
N CYS A 379 3.66 -2.33 24.94
CA CYS A 379 3.42 -3.49 24.08
C CYS A 379 4.42 -3.63 22.90
N GLY A 380 5.26 -2.63 22.63
CA GLY A 380 6.23 -2.68 21.55
C GLY A 380 5.68 -2.52 20.12
N ALA A 381 4.35 -2.43 19.93
CA ALA A 381 3.72 -2.43 18.60
C ALA A 381 4.22 -1.30 17.68
N CYS A 382 4.45 -0.12 18.26
CA CYS A 382 4.94 1.06 17.55
C CYS A 382 6.45 1.04 17.24
N GLY A 383 7.20 0.02 17.67
CA GLY A 383 8.64 -0.07 17.44
C GLY A 383 9.53 0.34 18.60
N TYR A 384 8.97 0.79 19.71
CA TYR A 384 9.70 1.17 20.92
C TYR A 384 9.31 0.24 22.07
N PRO A 385 10.28 -0.30 22.83
CA PRO A 385 10.03 -1.19 23.97
C PRO A 385 9.08 -0.61 25.00
N THR A 386 9.19 0.68 25.30
CA THR A 386 8.35 1.35 26.30
C THR A 386 7.64 2.59 25.73
N CYS A 387 6.51 2.95 26.34
CA CYS A 387 5.75 4.15 25.99
C CYS A 387 6.58 5.41 26.25
N ARG A 388 7.40 5.41 27.30
CA ARG A 388 8.36 6.49 27.58
C ARG A 388 9.43 6.61 26.51
N GLU A 389 10.06 5.53 26.07
CA GLU A 389 11.02 5.57 24.95
C GLU A 389 10.38 6.07 23.66
N LYS A 390 9.13 5.66 23.39
CA LYS A 390 8.35 6.21 22.28
C LYS A 390 8.16 7.73 22.43
N ALA A 391 7.80 8.21 23.62
CA ALA A 391 7.61 9.62 23.87
C ALA A 391 8.91 10.43 23.70
N ILE A 392 10.04 9.92 24.19
CA ILE A 392 11.37 10.50 23.97
C ILE A 392 11.68 10.57 22.47
N ALA A 393 11.37 9.52 21.72
CA ALA A 393 11.58 9.51 20.27
C ALA A 393 10.67 10.51 19.54
N VAL A 394 9.43 10.72 19.99
CA VAL A 394 8.53 11.75 19.46
C VAL A 394 9.08 13.15 19.74
N PHE A 395 9.57 13.40 20.96
CA PHE A 395 10.21 14.66 21.32
C PHE A 395 11.44 14.96 20.45
N GLN A 396 12.23 13.94 20.16
CA GLN A 396 13.40 14.03 19.27
C GLN A 396 13.03 14.02 17.78
N HIS A 397 11.74 14.15 17.44
CA HIS A 397 11.20 14.08 16.08
C HIS A 397 11.47 12.76 15.33
N LYS A 398 11.97 11.72 16.00
CA LYS A 398 12.28 10.41 15.39
C LYS A 398 11.01 9.60 15.10
N ALA A 399 9.90 9.94 15.73
CA ALA A 399 8.70 9.12 15.70
C ALA A 399 7.44 10.00 15.77
N GLU A 400 6.33 9.51 15.23
CA GLU A 400 5.05 10.25 15.25
C GLU A 400 4.08 9.65 16.26
N VAL A 401 3.20 10.50 16.82
CA VAL A 401 2.15 10.09 17.78
C VAL A 401 1.22 9.02 17.16
N SER A 402 0.92 9.16 15.88
CA SER A 402 0.11 8.25 15.05
C SER A 402 0.66 6.82 14.95
N MET A 403 1.92 6.58 15.33
CA MET A 403 2.47 5.22 15.30
C MET A 403 1.97 4.33 16.46
N CYS A 404 1.31 4.91 17.47
CA CYS A 404 0.76 4.14 18.58
C CYS A 404 -0.49 3.36 18.10
N ILE A 405 -0.30 2.09 17.74
CA ILE A 405 -1.37 1.25 17.19
C ILE A 405 -2.60 1.14 18.10
N PRO A 406 -2.49 0.88 19.42
CA PRO A 406 -3.66 0.83 20.30
C PRO A 406 -4.42 2.16 20.33
N PHE A 407 -3.70 3.27 20.45
CA PHE A 407 -4.30 4.60 20.43
C PHE A 407 -5.01 4.91 19.10
N MET A 408 -4.39 4.54 17.96
CA MET A 408 -5.03 4.74 16.66
C MET A 408 -6.26 3.85 16.46
N HIS A 409 -6.27 2.65 17.03
CA HIS A 409 -7.43 1.76 17.02
C HIS A 409 -8.60 2.37 17.83
N GLU A 410 -8.34 2.73 19.09
CA GLU A 410 -9.32 3.39 19.96
C GLU A 410 -9.86 4.69 19.34
N LYS A 411 -8.96 5.50 18.74
CA LYS A 411 -9.35 6.73 18.06
C LYS A 411 -10.24 6.47 16.84
N ALA A 412 -9.96 5.41 16.08
CA ALA A 412 -10.77 5.04 14.92
C ALA A 412 -12.17 4.55 15.35
N GLU A 413 -12.25 3.70 16.37
CA GLU A 413 -13.52 3.22 16.94
C GLU A 413 -14.35 4.37 17.52
N SER A 414 -13.74 5.24 18.32
CA SER A 414 -14.42 6.40 18.92
C SER A 414 -14.94 7.37 17.84
N MET A 415 -14.14 7.62 16.80
CA MET A 415 -14.57 8.47 15.68
C MET A 415 -15.70 7.83 14.88
N SER A 416 -15.65 6.51 14.64
CA SER A 416 -16.73 5.77 13.99
C SER A 416 -18.03 5.86 14.80
N ASN A 417 -17.96 5.60 16.11
CA ASN A 417 -19.12 5.68 17.00
C ASN A 417 -19.73 7.09 17.01
N LEU A 418 -18.90 8.15 17.12
CA LEU A 418 -19.40 9.52 17.11
C LEU A 418 -20.10 9.89 15.81
N VAL A 419 -19.59 9.43 14.65
CA VAL A 419 -20.24 9.64 13.35
C VAL A 419 -21.59 8.92 13.29
N MET A 420 -21.67 7.70 13.84
CA MET A 420 -22.93 6.94 13.90
C MET A 420 -23.96 7.57 14.86
N GLU A 421 -23.53 8.06 16.02
CA GLU A 421 -24.40 8.69 17.03
C GLU A 421 -24.93 10.06 16.60
N THR A 422 -24.11 10.85 15.88
CA THR A 422 -24.48 12.22 15.47
C THR A 422 -25.19 12.28 14.11
N SER A 423 -25.21 11.17 13.36
CA SER A 423 -25.94 11.10 12.08
C SER A 423 -27.44 11.27 12.32
N PRO A 424 -28.12 12.23 11.65
CA PRO A 424 -29.58 12.35 11.71
C PRO A 424 -30.30 11.28 10.89
N ASN A 425 -29.55 10.53 10.06
CA ASN A 425 -30.06 9.49 9.19
C ASN A 425 -29.91 8.13 9.85
N ILE A 426 -30.79 7.18 9.50
CA ILE A 426 -30.64 5.80 9.93
C ILE A 426 -29.54 5.16 9.09
N VAL A 427 -28.53 4.59 9.73
CA VAL A 427 -27.39 3.93 9.08
C VAL A 427 -27.37 2.46 9.48
N LEU A 428 -27.23 1.59 8.48
CA LEU A 428 -27.21 0.14 8.59
C LEU A 428 -26.05 -0.42 7.76
N ILE A 429 -25.23 -1.30 8.33
CA ILE A 429 -24.27 -2.11 7.57
C ILE A 429 -24.69 -3.56 7.67
N VAL A 430 -24.77 -4.24 6.53
CA VAL A 430 -25.27 -5.62 6.42
C VAL A 430 -24.23 -6.50 5.73
N GLY A 431 -23.97 -7.67 6.28
CA GLY A 431 -23.03 -8.66 5.76
C GLY A 431 -23.59 -9.47 4.58
N ASP A 432 -22.78 -10.38 4.05
CA ASP A 432 -23.12 -11.27 2.93
C ASP A 432 -24.22 -12.28 3.26
N ASP A 433 -24.32 -12.68 4.53
CA ASP A 433 -25.38 -13.54 5.05
C ASP A 433 -26.64 -12.78 5.49
N MET A 434 -26.75 -11.50 5.11
CA MET A 434 -27.84 -10.59 5.48
C MET A 434 -27.95 -10.34 6.99
N ARG A 435 -26.89 -10.57 7.77
CA ARG A 435 -26.85 -10.13 9.18
C ARG A 435 -26.52 -8.65 9.30
N ILE A 436 -27.13 -7.99 10.26
CA ILE A 436 -26.83 -6.60 10.59
C ILE A 436 -25.49 -6.56 11.35
N LEU A 437 -24.49 -5.91 10.75
CA LEU A 437 -23.15 -5.73 11.31
C LEU A 437 -23.02 -4.43 12.08
N GLU A 438 -23.70 -3.36 11.64
CA GLU A 438 -23.78 -2.08 12.34
C GLU A 438 -25.16 -1.46 12.23
N TYR A 439 -25.55 -0.73 13.28
CA TYR A 439 -26.87 -0.12 13.41
C TYR A 439 -26.78 1.19 14.20
N SER A 440 -27.25 2.29 13.60
CA SER A 440 -27.29 3.61 14.24
C SER A 440 -28.40 3.74 15.28
N ASP A 441 -28.17 4.54 16.33
CA ASP A 441 -29.16 4.83 17.39
C ASP A 441 -30.43 5.51 16.87
N VAL A 442 -30.34 6.29 15.78
CA VAL A 442 -31.54 6.87 15.15
C VAL A 442 -32.49 5.79 14.65
N GLY A 443 -31.95 4.64 14.20
CA GLY A 443 -32.75 3.48 13.84
C GLY A 443 -33.61 2.98 15.00
N GLU A 444 -33.08 2.97 16.23
CA GLU A 444 -33.81 2.52 17.43
C GLU A 444 -35.09 3.32 17.62
N LYS A 445 -35.06 4.63 17.36
CA LYS A 445 -36.24 5.50 17.46
C LYS A 445 -37.36 5.11 16.48
N TYR A 446 -37.02 4.64 15.28
CA TYR A 446 -37.99 4.34 14.21
C TYR A 446 -38.41 2.87 14.18
N PHE A 447 -37.45 1.95 14.31
CA PHE A 447 -37.71 0.51 14.23
C PHE A 447 -37.92 -0.15 15.61
N GLY A 448 -37.70 0.57 16.71
CA GLY A 448 -37.99 0.10 18.07
C GLY A 448 -37.09 -1.04 18.56
N LYS A 449 -35.92 -1.22 17.93
CA LYS A 449 -34.91 -2.22 18.30
C LYS A 449 -33.64 -1.52 18.74
N THR A 450 -33.12 -1.93 19.89
CA THR A 450 -31.84 -1.43 20.38
C THR A 450 -30.70 -1.91 19.49
N ARG A 451 -29.57 -1.21 19.49
CA ARG A 451 -28.37 -1.64 18.74
C ARG A 451 -27.96 -3.08 19.10
N SER A 452 -27.96 -3.44 20.38
CA SER A 452 -27.59 -4.78 20.84
C SER A 452 -28.52 -5.88 20.32
N GLU A 453 -29.81 -5.60 20.17
CA GLU A 453 -30.78 -6.53 19.60
C GLU A 453 -30.61 -6.63 18.07
N ALA A 454 -30.48 -5.50 17.39
CA ALA A 454 -30.36 -5.44 15.94
C ALA A 454 -29.12 -6.22 15.43
N LEU A 455 -27.99 -6.14 16.13
CA LEU A 455 -26.76 -6.85 15.79
C LEU A 455 -26.86 -8.39 15.87
N GLN A 456 -27.93 -8.92 16.48
CA GLN A 456 -28.19 -10.37 16.55
C GLN A 456 -29.26 -10.84 15.55
N MET A 457 -29.83 -9.92 14.78
CA MET A 457 -30.91 -10.17 13.83
C MET A 457 -30.40 -10.28 12.40
N TYR A 458 -31.17 -10.99 11.57
CA TYR A 458 -31.06 -10.85 10.12
C TYR A 458 -31.89 -9.68 9.61
N LEU A 459 -31.47 -9.09 8.50
CA LEU A 459 -32.12 -7.93 7.91
C LEU A 459 -33.60 -8.18 7.60
N TYR A 460 -33.95 -9.39 7.13
CA TYR A 460 -35.33 -9.76 6.81
C TYR A 460 -36.27 -9.79 8.02
N GLU A 461 -35.74 -9.79 9.24
CA GLU A 461 -36.53 -9.66 10.48
C GLU A 461 -36.87 -8.19 10.79
N LEU A 462 -36.23 -7.24 10.10
CA LEU A 462 -36.39 -5.81 10.28
C LEU A 462 -37.09 -5.15 9.07
N ILE A 463 -36.60 -5.39 7.85
CA ILE A 463 -37.09 -4.81 6.60
C ILE A 463 -36.89 -5.76 5.42
N ASP A 464 -37.58 -5.51 4.31
CA ASP A 464 -37.42 -6.28 3.07
C ASP A 464 -35.96 -6.19 2.53
N PRO A 465 -35.23 -7.32 2.43
CA PRO A 465 -33.84 -7.34 2.00
C PRO A 465 -33.65 -7.18 0.48
N VAL A 466 -34.71 -7.15 -0.35
CA VAL A 466 -34.59 -7.16 -1.82
C VAL A 466 -33.62 -6.11 -2.37
N ASN A 467 -33.67 -4.88 -1.85
CA ASN A 467 -32.75 -3.82 -2.31
C ASN A 467 -31.30 -4.09 -1.91
N PHE A 468 -31.08 -4.65 -0.71
CA PHE A 468 -29.74 -4.98 -0.22
C PHE A 468 -29.14 -6.15 -1.00
N GLN A 469 -29.93 -7.20 -1.21
CA GLN A 469 -29.54 -8.35 -2.01
C GLN A 469 -29.21 -7.95 -3.45
N TRP A 470 -30.02 -7.08 -4.06
CA TRP A 470 -29.73 -6.58 -5.41
C TRP A 470 -28.40 -5.83 -5.49
N VAL A 471 -28.11 -4.94 -4.54
CA VAL A 471 -26.82 -4.21 -4.48
C VAL A 471 -25.67 -5.19 -4.24
N PHE A 472 -25.87 -6.19 -3.40
CA PHE A 472 -24.89 -7.23 -3.13
C PHE A 472 -24.59 -8.09 -4.38
N ASP A 473 -25.62 -8.53 -5.10
CA ASP A 473 -25.47 -9.40 -6.27
C ASP A 473 -24.93 -8.67 -7.50
N THR A 474 -25.30 -7.39 -7.68
CA THR A 474 -24.93 -6.59 -8.86
C THR A 474 -23.71 -5.71 -8.65
N HIS A 475 -23.31 -5.46 -7.40
CA HIS A 475 -22.34 -4.44 -6.99
C HIS A 475 -22.66 -3.03 -7.53
N GLN A 476 -23.92 -2.75 -7.86
CA GLN A 476 -24.38 -1.43 -8.28
C GLN A 476 -25.02 -0.69 -7.12
N ASN A 477 -24.68 0.59 -6.95
CA ASN A 477 -25.22 1.39 -5.86
C ASN A 477 -26.63 1.87 -6.19
N ILE A 478 -27.51 1.88 -5.18
CA ILE A 478 -28.82 2.52 -5.23
C ILE A 478 -28.69 3.89 -4.57
N HIS A 479 -29.11 4.94 -5.26
CA HIS A 479 -29.15 6.29 -4.72
C HIS A 479 -30.56 6.87 -4.83
N GLY A 480 -31.05 7.48 -3.76
CA GLY A 480 -32.30 8.24 -3.77
C GLY A 480 -33.56 7.39 -4.00
N LYS A 481 -33.56 6.10 -3.67
CA LYS A 481 -34.74 5.25 -3.87
C LYS A 481 -35.76 5.50 -2.77
N ARG A 482 -36.95 5.96 -3.14
CA ARG A 482 -38.07 6.12 -2.20
C ARG A 482 -38.64 4.76 -1.83
N VAL A 483 -38.80 4.52 -0.54
CA VAL A 483 -39.40 3.30 0.00
C VAL A 483 -40.26 3.65 1.19
N ASN A 484 -41.50 3.19 1.17
CA ASN A 484 -42.47 3.38 2.24
C ASN A 484 -42.56 2.12 3.10
N TYR A 485 -42.54 2.31 4.42
CA TYR A 485 -42.71 1.27 5.42
C TYR A 485 -43.99 1.55 6.22
N PRO A 486 -45.16 1.06 5.76
CA PRO A 486 -46.44 1.32 6.43
C PRO A 486 -46.47 0.85 7.88
N GLU A 487 -45.78 -0.26 8.18
CA GLU A 487 -45.73 -0.87 9.52
C GLU A 487 -45.04 0.01 10.56
N TYR A 488 -44.10 0.84 10.10
CA TYR A 488 -43.35 1.79 10.92
C TYR A 488 -43.83 3.24 10.73
N LYS A 489 -44.87 3.48 9.92
CA LYS A 489 -45.34 4.82 9.52
C LYS A 489 -44.21 5.73 9.03
N LEU A 490 -43.31 5.18 8.20
CA LEU A 490 -42.08 5.83 7.81
C LEU A 490 -41.89 5.77 6.30
N SER A 491 -41.70 6.92 5.65
CA SER A 491 -41.24 7.00 4.27
C SER A 491 -39.78 7.42 4.24
N THR A 492 -38.96 6.64 3.53
CA THR A 492 -37.50 6.82 3.50
C THR A 492 -36.98 7.05 2.10
N LEU A 493 -35.93 7.87 2.02
CA LEU A 493 -35.05 7.94 0.86
C LEU A 493 -33.80 7.10 1.14
N GLN A 494 -33.64 6.00 0.40
CA GLN A 494 -32.59 5.02 0.62
C GLN A 494 -31.40 5.27 -0.31
N ASN A 495 -30.22 5.30 0.28
CA ASN A 495 -28.93 5.19 -0.40
C ASN A 495 -28.26 3.92 0.06
N ILE A 496 -27.96 3.00 -0.85
CA ILE A 496 -27.39 1.68 -0.55
C ILE A 496 -26.15 1.48 -1.42
N VAL A 497 -25.01 1.24 -0.77
CA VAL A 497 -23.68 1.20 -1.40
C VAL A 497 -22.96 -0.08 -1.00
N TYR A 498 -22.35 -0.75 -1.97
CA TYR A 498 -21.51 -1.93 -1.69
C TYR A 498 -20.09 -1.52 -1.30
N ILE A 499 -19.55 -2.15 -0.25
CA ILE A 499 -18.20 -1.95 0.26
C ILE A 499 -17.35 -3.17 -0.10
N GLU A 500 -16.63 -3.11 -1.22
CA GLU A 500 -15.85 -4.24 -1.76
C GLU A 500 -14.86 -4.85 -0.75
N LYS A 501 -14.18 -4.02 0.06
CA LYS A 501 -13.13 -4.49 0.97
C LYS A 501 -13.67 -5.26 2.17
N GLU A 502 -14.88 -4.94 2.61
CA GLU A 502 -15.54 -5.55 3.78
C GLU A 502 -16.57 -6.62 3.35
N ASN A 503 -16.81 -6.76 2.04
CA ASN A 503 -17.86 -7.61 1.48
C ASN A 503 -19.23 -7.37 2.17
N ALA A 504 -19.61 -6.09 2.30
CA ALA A 504 -20.78 -5.66 3.04
C ALA A 504 -21.52 -4.54 2.31
N VAL A 505 -22.78 -4.29 2.69
CA VAL A 505 -23.64 -3.25 2.13
C VAL A 505 -23.94 -2.20 3.19
N LEU A 506 -23.63 -0.94 2.89
CA LEU A 506 -23.98 0.22 3.71
C LEU A 506 -25.27 0.85 3.17
N ALA A 507 -26.29 0.95 4.01
CA ALA A 507 -27.52 1.66 3.72
C ALA A 507 -27.69 2.89 4.63
N THR A 508 -28.12 3.99 4.03
CA THR A 508 -28.52 5.21 4.71
C THR A 508 -29.97 5.51 4.36
N PHE A 509 -30.82 5.67 5.36
CA PHE A 509 -32.23 6.03 5.21
C PHE A 509 -32.43 7.44 5.74
N ILE A 510 -32.93 8.30 4.86
CA ILE A 510 -33.31 9.67 5.21
C ILE A 510 -34.82 9.67 5.37
N ASP A 511 -35.34 10.15 6.51
CA ASP A 511 -36.78 10.28 6.72
C ASP A 511 -37.34 11.42 5.85
N ILE A 512 -38.25 11.07 4.96
CA ILE A 512 -38.97 11.98 4.05
C ILE A 512 -40.49 11.95 4.29
N THR A 513 -40.94 11.40 5.42
CA THR A 513 -42.36 11.17 5.73
C THR A 513 -43.17 12.47 5.66
N ARG A 514 -42.67 13.54 6.29
CA ARG A 514 -43.32 14.85 6.25
C ARG A 514 -43.40 15.43 4.84
N GLU A 515 -42.39 15.19 4.01
CA GLU A 515 -42.32 15.69 2.65
C GLU A 515 -43.32 14.95 1.76
N GLU A 516 -43.45 13.63 1.94
CA GLU A 516 -44.47 12.80 1.27
C GLU A 516 -45.89 13.19 1.70
N GLU A 517 -46.14 13.39 3.01
CA GLU A 517 -47.45 13.82 3.52
C GLU A 517 -47.86 15.18 2.94
N LEU A 518 -46.95 16.16 2.93
CA LEU A 518 -47.22 17.48 2.33
C LEU A 518 -47.46 17.39 0.82
N ALA A 519 -46.69 16.56 0.11
CA ALA A 519 -46.88 16.34 -1.33
C ALA A 519 -48.22 15.67 -1.62
N GLN A 520 -48.65 14.73 -0.78
CA GLN A 520 -49.93 14.04 -0.89
C GLN A 520 -51.10 15.01 -0.62
N GLU A 521 -51.03 15.83 0.43
CA GLU A 521 -52.03 16.87 0.69
C GLU A 521 -52.13 17.88 -0.45
N GLU A 522 -50.99 18.30 -1.02
CA GLU A 522 -50.96 19.23 -2.15
C GLU A 522 -51.58 18.59 -3.39
N TYR A 523 -51.35 17.30 -3.61
CA TYR A 523 -51.96 16.55 -4.69
C TYR A 523 -53.48 16.42 -4.54
N GLU A 524 -53.97 16.13 -3.32
CA GLU A 524 -55.41 16.06 -3.03
C GLU A 524 -56.09 17.43 -3.21
N LYS A 525 -55.50 18.51 -2.69
CA LYS A 525 -55.99 19.88 -2.91
C LYS A 525 -56.05 20.23 -4.41
N LYS A 526 -55.08 19.78 -5.21
CA LYS A 526 -55.10 19.96 -6.67
C LYS A 526 -56.27 19.20 -7.31
N LEU A 527 -56.55 17.97 -6.90
CA LEU A 527 -57.68 17.19 -7.41
C LEU A 527 -59.03 17.83 -7.04
N GLU A 528 -59.21 18.27 -5.80
CA GLU A 528 -60.41 18.99 -5.37
C GLU A 528 -60.62 20.28 -6.17
N THR A 529 -59.54 21.01 -6.44
CA THR A 529 -59.58 22.22 -7.27
C THR A 529 -60.02 21.90 -8.70
N ILE A 530 -59.55 20.79 -9.27
CA ILE A 530 -59.95 20.34 -10.61
C ILE A 530 -61.44 19.95 -10.64
N ASP A 531 -61.93 19.22 -9.64
CA ASP A 531 -63.35 18.83 -9.54
C ASP A 531 -64.27 20.06 -9.39
N LEU A 532 -63.88 21.04 -8.56
CA LEU A 532 -64.61 22.30 -8.41
C LEU A 532 -64.65 23.07 -9.74
N ALA A 533 -63.53 23.14 -10.46
CA ALA A 533 -63.47 23.78 -11.78
C ALA A 533 -64.41 23.09 -12.78
N GLN A 534 -64.45 21.76 -12.83
CA GLN A 534 -65.37 21.01 -13.69
C GLN A 534 -66.84 21.26 -13.35
N LYS A 535 -67.19 21.29 -12.06
CA LYS A 535 -68.55 21.62 -11.60
C LYS A 535 -68.98 23.03 -12.02
N ILE A 536 -68.08 24.01 -11.92
CA ILE A 536 -68.34 25.38 -12.35
C ILE A 536 -68.53 25.43 -13.88
N ILE A 537 -67.67 24.76 -14.66
CA ILE A 537 -67.79 24.69 -16.12
C ILE A 537 -69.15 24.09 -16.51
N HIS A 538 -69.56 22.99 -15.88
CA HIS A 538 -70.84 22.36 -16.15
C HIS A 538 -72.02 23.30 -15.83
N LYS A 539 -71.95 24.02 -14.71
CA LYS A 539 -72.98 24.99 -14.33
C LYS A 539 -73.06 26.17 -15.29
N GLN A 540 -71.92 26.70 -15.74
CA GLN A 540 -71.87 27.76 -16.76
C GLN A 540 -72.42 27.29 -18.12
N MET A 541 -72.14 26.04 -18.50
CA MET A 541 -72.70 25.44 -19.71
C MET A 541 -74.23 25.33 -19.67
N MET A 542 -74.79 24.90 -18.53
CA MET A 542 -76.24 24.84 -18.31
C MET A 542 -76.90 26.23 -18.38
N VAL A 543 -76.30 27.24 -17.74
CA VAL A 543 -76.79 28.62 -17.81
C VAL A 543 -76.74 29.17 -19.24
N ALA A 544 -75.67 28.86 -19.99
CA ALA A 544 -75.58 29.26 -21.40
C ALA A 544 -76.68 28.61 -22.26
N GLN A 545 -77.04 27.35 -21.98
CA GLN A 545 -78.16 26.67 -22.66
C GLN A 545 -79.53 27.28 -22.31
N GLU A 546 -79.77 27.65 -21.04
CA GLU A 546 -81.00 28.36 -20.64
C GLU A 546 -81.10 29.75 -21.28
N ILE A 547 -79.99 30.51 -21.30
CA ILE A 547 -79.92 31.82 -21.97
C ILE A 547 -80.18 31.66 -23.48
N ALA A 548 -79.60 30.63 -24.12
CA ALA A 548 -79.87 30.34 -25.53
C ALA A 548 -81.34 29.98 -25.79
N GLY A 549 -81.99 29.26 -24.85
CA GLY A 549 -83.42 28.96 -24.89
C GLY A 549 -84.28 30.23 -24.79
N LEU A 550 -84.02 31.08 -23.79
CA LEU A 550 -84.72 32.35 -23.58
C LEU A 550 -84.51 33.35 -24.72
N LEU A 551 -83.30 33.40 -25.29
CA LEU A 551 -83.02 34.18 -26.50
C LEU A 551 -83.80 33.63 -27.71
N GLY A 552 -83.93 32.32 -27.84
CA GLY A 552 -84.76 31.69 -28.88
C GLY A 552 -86.23 32.08 -28.75
N GLU A 553 -86.76 32.05 -27.52
CA GLU A 553 -88.15 32.36 -27.21
C GLU A 553 -88.49 33.84 -27.43
N THR A 554 -87.66 34.76 -26.92
CA THR A 554 -87.81 36.20 -27.15
C THR A 554 -87.66 36.59 -28.63
N THR A 555 -86.78 35.92 -29.37
CA THR A 555 -86.64 36.14 -30.83
C THR A 555 -87.90 35.70 -31.58
N ALA A 556 -88.51 34.58 -31.19
CA ALA A 556 -89.77 34.12 -31.75
C ALA A 556 -90.92 35.10 -31.44
N GLU A 557 -91.08 35.52 -30.18
CA GLU A 557 -92.10 36.50 -29.78
C GLU A 557 -91.95 37.84 -30.51
N THR A 558 -90.72 38.34 -30.63
CA THR A 558 -90.41 39.59 -31.35
C THR A 558 -90.81 39.47 -32.82
N LYS A 559 -90.50 38.33 -33.46
CA LYS A 559 -90.92 38.06 -34.85
C LYS A 559 -92.44 38.06 -34.98
N THR A 560 -93.17 37.36 -34.10
CA THR A 560 -94.65 37.33 -34.14
C THR A 560 -95.26 38.71 -33.94
N THR A 561 -94.72 39.49 -33.01
CA THR A 561 -95.21 40.83 -32.69
C THR A 561 -94.96 41.80 -33.84
N LEU A 562 -93.75 41.80 -34.42
CA LEU A 562 -93.43 42.58 -35.62
C LEU A 562 -94.29 42.17 -36.83
N THR A 563 -94.59 40.88 -36.97
CA THR A 563 -95.47 40.38 -38.05
C THR A 563 -96.91 40.88 -37.87
N LYS A 564 -97.43 40.88 -36.64
CA LYS A 564 -98.75 41.45 -36.31
C LYS A 564 -98.80 42.97 -36.51
N LEU A 565 -97.71 43.67 -36.18
CA LEU A 565 -97.59 45.12 -36.36
C LEU A 565 -97.53 45.49 -37.85
N CYS A 566 -96.84 44.69 -38.67
CA CYS A 566 -96.88 44.84 -40.13
C CYS A 566 -98.29 44.61 -40.70
N HIS A 567 -99.05 43.65 -40.16
CA HIS A 567 -100.43 43.40 -40.57
C HIS A 567 -101.36 44.57 -40.21
N SER A 568 -101.22 45.14 -39.01
CA SER A 568 -102.03 46.28 -38.56
C SER A 568 -101.72 47.58 -39.30
N LEU A 569 -100.48 47.78 -39.77
CA LEU A 569 -100.11 48.95 -40.59
C LEU A 569 -100.58 48.83 -42.05
N LEU A 570 -100.91 47.63 -42.52
CA LEU A 570 -101.47 47.40 -43.85
C LEU A 570 -103.01 47.52 -43.88
N GLU A 571 -103.68 47.62 -42.72
CA GLU A 571 -105.16 47.69 -42.62
C GLU A 571 -105.74 49.11 -42.44
N ASP A 572 -104.93 50.15 -42.21
CA ASP A 572 -105.39 51.55 -42.02
C ASP A 572 -105.52 52.37 -43.33
N GLY A 573 -105.93 51.73 -44.43
CA GLY A 573 -105.96 52.40 -45.73
C GLY A 573 -106.88 51.79 -46.79
N ALA A 574 -108.18 51.62 -46.51
CA ALA A 574 -109.25 51.74 -47.52
C ALA A 574 -110.65 51.53 -46.90
N ASP A 575 -111.48 52.58 -46.91
CA ASP A 575 -112.90 52.53 -46.59
C ASP A 575 -113.67 53.19 -47.75
N ALA A 576 -114.17 52.39 -48.71
CA ALA A 576 -115.23 52.75 -49.67
C ALA A 576 -115.66 51.50 -50.46
N GLY A 577 -116.94 51.16 -50.38
CA GLY A 577 -117.48 49.88 -50.83
C GLY A 577 -117.89 49.72 -52.29
N TYR A 578 -118.57 48.60 -52.48
CA TYR A 578 -119.39 48.12 -53.61
C TYR A 578 -118.74 47.28 -54.73
N ALA A 579 -119.32 46.07 -54.81
CA ALA A 579 -119.66 45.27 -55.98
C ALA A 579 -118.60 44.36 -56.62
N GLY A 580 -119.06 43.15 -56.96
CA GLY A 580 -118.51 42.33 -58.02
C GLY A 580 -117.35 41.44 -57.59
N GLY A 581 -117.54 40.14 -57.76
CA GLY A 581 -116.51 39.15 -57.55
C GLY A 581 -115.45 39.10 -58.65
N GLU A 582 -114.48 38.24 -58.35
CA GLU A 582 -113.46 37.61 -59.19
C GLU A 582 -112.15 38.38 -59.51
N GLU A 583 -111.09 37.72 -59.02
CA GLU A 583 -109.79 37.45 -59.62
C GLU A 583 -108.53 38.20 -59.16
N ASP A 584 -107.56 37.36 -58.77
CA ASP A 584 -106.14 37.62 -58.54
C ASP A 584 -105.52 38.41 -59.69
N ARG A 585 -104.70 39.40 -59.33
CA ARG A 585 -103.67 39.94 -60.21
C ARG A 585 -102.38 40.26 -59.46
N ASP A 586 -101.38 39.43 -59.74
CA ASP A 586 -99.95 39.73 -59.61
C ASP A 586 -99.56 40.95 -60.45
N ILE A 587 -98.69 41.81 -59.90
CA ILE A 587 -97.96 42.82 -60.68
C ILE A 587 -96.45 42.73 -60.36
N PRO A 588 -95.56 42.85 -61.37
CA PRO A 588 -94.19 42.36 -61.35
C PRO A 588 -93.13 43.43 -61.04
N ASN A 589 -91.90 42.94 -60.79
CA ASN A 589 -90.62 43.64 -60.93
C ASN A 589 -90.14 44.58 -59.80
N VAL A 590 -90.07 44.06 -58.57
CA VAL A 590 -89.02 44.42 -57.62
C VAL A 590 -88.24 43.16 -57.28
N GLN A 591 -86.97 43.11 -57.69
CA GLN A 591 -86.09 41.96 -57.52
C GLN A 591 -84.83 42.40 -56.76
N LEU A 592 -84.20 41.41 -56.10
CA LEU A 592 -82.94 41.43 -55.33
C LEU A 592 -83.17 41.59 -53.82
N GLY A 593 -82.60 40.77 -52.94
CA GLY A 593 -81.63 39.69 -53.05
C GLY A 593 -81.32 39.22 -51.61
N SER A 594 -81.39 37.92 -51.35
CA SER A 594 -80.23 37.04 -51.16
C SER A 594 -79.55 37.11 -49.78
N GLY A 595 -79.43 35.95 -49.14
CA GLY A 595 -78.46 35.67 -48.07
C GLY A 595 -79.15 35.28 -46.75
N ALA A 596 -78.80 34.22 -46.04
CA ALA A 596 -77.57 33.44 -46.07
C ALA A 596 -77.83 31.99 -45.60
N VAL A 597 -77.11 31.07 -46.21
CA VAL A 597 -76.88 29.68 -45.76
C VAL A 597 -75.95 29.71 -44.55
N PRO A 598 -76.09 28.80 -43.59
CA PRO A 598 -74.88 28.19 -43.02
C PRO A 598 -74.80 26.69 -43.28
N LEU A 599 -73.58 26.34 -43.65
CA LEU A 599 -73.07 25.04 -44.01
C LEU A 599 -72.98 24.09 -42.83
N SER A 600 -73.17 22.82 -43.20
CA SER A 600 -72.57 21.60 -42.67
C SER A 600 -71.29 21.73 -41.84
N GLY A 601 -71.19 20.94 -40.78
CA GLY A 601 -69.87 20.61 -40.21
C GLY A 601 -69.86 20.03 -38.79
N VAL A 602 -70.65 19.00 -38.51
CA VAL A 602 -70.35 18.10 -37.38
C VAL A 602 -69.09 17.32 -37.75
N MET A 603 -68.00 17.57 -37.03
CA MET A 603 -66.84 16.68 -37.04
C MET A 603 -67.19 15.39 -36.26
N THR A 604 -66.98 14.25 -36.90
CA THR A 604 -66.59 13.00 -36.24
C THR A 604 -65.36 12.45 -36.98
N PRO A 605 -64.70 11.39 -36.51
CA PRO A 605 -63.59 11.48 -35.57
C PRO A 605 -62.31 10.80 -36.12
N GLY A 606 -61.17 11.10 -35.50
CA GLY A 606 -60.13 10.09 -35.34
C GLY A 606 -58.71 10.43 -35.80
N ASN A 607 -57.81 9.83 -35.02
CA ASN A 607 -56.50 9.28 -35.36
C ASN A 607 -55.25 10.17 -35.41
N LEU A 608 -54.26 9.65 -34.65
CA LEU A 608 -52.81 9.61 -34.90
C LEU A 608 -52.01 10.93 -34.95
N GLY A 609 -51.26 11.14 -33.86
CA GLY A 609 -49.79 11.06 -33.90
C GLY A 609 -49.00 12.26 -34.46
N GLY A 610 -48.08 12.75 -33.62
CA GLY A 610 -46.81 13.29 -34.09
C GLY A 610 -46.52 14.76 -33.78
N GLY A 611 -45.44 14.98 -33.03
CA GLY A 611 -44.42 15.96 -33.42
C GLY A 611 -44.56 17.41 -32.96
N ALA A 612 -43.72 17.74 -31.98
CA ALA A 612 -42.85 18.92 -31.90
C ALA A 612 -43.43 20.35 -31.99
N GLY A 613 -42.92 21.20 -31.11
CA GLY A 613 -42.61 22.59 -31.47
C GLY A 613 -43.17 23.67 -30.54
N ALA A 614 -42.33 24.05 -29.58
CA ALA A 614 -41.98 25.44 -29.24
C ALA A 614 -43.09 26.49 -29.03
N GLY A 615 -43.09 27.03 -27.81
CA GLY A 615 -42.70 28.43 -27.61
C GLY A 615 -43.81 29.40 -27.19
N SER A 616 -43.69 29.94 -25.97
CA SER A 616 -43.99 31.34 -25.64
C SER A 616 -43.58 31.58 -24.17
N THR A 617 -42.41 32.13 -23.90
CA THR A 617 -42.16 33.58 -23.67
C THR A 617 -43.05 34.22 -22.61
N SER A 618 -42.41 34.69 -21.55
CA SER A 618 -42.84 35.89 -20.81
C SER A 618 -41.60 36.72 -20.43
N PRO A 619 -41.74 38.06 -20.35
CA PRO A 619 -40.67 39.04 -20.44
C PRO A 619 -40.11 39.43 -19.06
N GLY A 620 -38.83 39.78 -18.94
CA GLY A 620 -38.35 41.18 -18.91
C GLY A 620 -38.31 41.70 -17.46
N SER A 621 -37.28 42.35 -16.93
CA SER A 621 -36.15 43.05 -17.53
C SER A 621 -35.21 43.59 -16.43
N ALA A 622 -33.92 43.70 -16.78
CA ALA A 622 -32.93 44.70 -16.31
C ALA A 622 -32.40 44.56 -14.86
N THR A 623 -31.11 44.69 -14.56
CA THR A 623 -30.08 45.59 -15.12
C THR A 623 -28.64 45.06 -14.96
N SER A 624 -27.85 45.24 -16.03
CA SER A 624 -26.42 45.65 -16.16
C SER A 624 -25.41 45.43 -15.01
N GLY A 625 -24.14 45.06 -15.25
CA GLY A 625 -23.35 45.09 -16.49
C GLY A 625 -21.98 44.42 -16.30
N THR A 626 -21.42 43.85 -17.38
CA THR A 626 -20.23 44.34 -18.14
C THR A 626 -18.89 44.22 -17.39
N MET A 627 -17.78 43.69 -17.93
CA MET A 627 -17.41 43.39 -19.32
C MET A 627 -16.08 42.60 -19.36
N SER A 628 -15.89 41.87 -20.48
CA SER A 628 -14.62 41.52 -21.18
C SER A 628 -13.67 40.50 -20.54
N GLY A 629 -13.10 39.53 -21.26
CA GLY A 629 -13.10 39.19 -22.70
C GLY A 629 -12.34 37.87 -22.91
N THR A 630 -12.81 37.00 -23.82
CA THR A 630 -12.19 36.68 -25.15
C THR A 630 -10.84 35.93 -25.06
N THR A 631 -10.57 34.80 -25.74
CA THR A 631 -11.02 34.33 -27.06
C THR A 631 -10.50 32.91 -27.37
N SER A 632 -11.26 32.17 -28.19
CA SER A 632 -10.86 31.20 -29.26
C SER A 632 -9.98 29.99 -28.94
N GLY A 633 -10.19 28.78 -29.48
CA GLY A 633 -11.07 28.30 -30.53
C GLY A 633 -10.77 26.81 -30.82
N THR A 634 -11.79 26.05 -31.21
CA THR A 634 -11.76 24.70 -31.81
C THR A 634 -11.61 24.83 -33.35
N PRO A 635 -11.76 23.80 -34.24
CA PRO A 635 -12.18 22.39 -34.08
C PRO A 635 -11.51 21.35 -35.06
N SER A 636 -12.13 20.16 -35.15
CA SER A 636 -12.08 19.10 -36.20
C SER A 636 -11.15 17.92 -35.92
N GLY A 637 -11.46 16.64 -36.22
CA GLY A 637 -12.60 15.97 -36.86
C GLY A 637 -12.37 14.43 -36.87
N THR A 638 -13.46 13.66 -36.86
CA THR A 638 -13.62 12.18 -36.96
C THR A 638 -13.34 11.61 -38.39
N PRO A 639 -13.53 10.31 -38.74
CA PRO A 639 -13.40 8.99 -38.07
C PRO A 639 -12.82 7.82 -38.97
N ALA A 640 -12.82 6.59 -38.43
CA ALA A 640 -13.20 5.30 -39.06
C ALA A 640 -12.21 4.37 -39.84
N ALA A 641 -12.24 3.09 -39.39
CA ALA A 641 -12.45 1.82 -40.13
C ALA A 641 -11.29 0.96 -40.72
N ALA A 642 -11.42 -0.34 -40.40
CA ALA A 642 -11.15 -1.57 -41.17
C ALA A 642 -9.70 -1.97 -41.53
N ASP A 643 -9.26 -3.16 -41.11
CA ASP A 643 -9.38 -4.36 -41.95
C ASP A 643 -8.89 -5.65 -41.26
N ALA A 644 -9.61 -6.72 -41.54
CA ALA A 644 -9.34 -8.10 -41.13
C ALA A 644 -8.50 -8.83 -42.20
N ARG A 645 -7.60 -9.73 -41.79
CA ARG A 645 -7.19 -10.89 -42.61
C ARG A 645 -7.01 -12.14 -41.74
N ASN A 646 -7.84 -13.12 -42.05
CA ASN A 646 -7.80 -14.53 -41.64
C ASN A 646 -6.87 -15.33 -42.56
N ALA A 647 -6.26 -16.39 -42.01
CA ALA A 647 -6.03 -17.72 -42.60
C ALA A 647 -5.10 -18.47 -41.61
N SER A 648 -5.42 -19.54 -40.88
CA SER A 648 -6.24 -20.76 -41.05
C SER A 648 -5.35 -22.01 -40.94
N GLU A 649 -5.95 -23.07 -40.42
CA GLU A 649 -5.55 -24.49 -40.36
C GLU A 649 -4.83 -24.97 -39.09
N ALA A 650 -5.17 -26.11 -38.47
CA ALA A 650 -6.33 -27.01 -38.50
C ALA A 650 -6.05 -28.07 -37.41
N GLY A 651 -7.07 -28.60 -36.72
CA GLY A 651 -6.82 -29.72 -35.80
C GLY A 651 -7.86 -30.14 -34.74
N VAL A 652 -9.09 -30.43 -35.16
CA VAL A 652 -9.92 -31.59 -34.72
C VAL A 652 -10.35 -31.77 -33.24
N SER A 653 -11.64 -31.48 -33.01
CA SER A 653 -12.70 -32.21 -32.27
C SER A 653 -12.49 -32.80 -30.86
N SER A 654 -13.35 -32.37 -29.93
CA SER A 654 -14.53 -33.13 -29.42
C SER A 654 -14.76 -32.99 -27.90
N GLY A 655 -16.00 -32.63 -27.54
CA GLY A 655 -16.71 -33.04 -26.30
C GLY A 655 -16.16 -32.61 -24.94
N ALA A 656 -16.63 -31.48 -24.39
CA ALA A 656 -16.54 -31.18 -22.97
C ALA A 656 -17.90 -31.33 -22.29
N ALA A 657 -18.06 -32.39 -21.51
CA ALA A 657 -19.10 -32.56 -20.49
C ALA A 657 -18.81 -31.66 -19.26
N PRO A 658 -19.79 -31.40 -18.38
CA PRO A 658 -19.64 -30.43 -17.28
C PRO A 658 -18.73 -30.98 -16.19
N LYS A 659 -17.83 -30.15 -15.65
CA LYS A 659 -17.04 -30.48 -14.46
C LYS A 659 -17.96 -30.57 -13.24
N GLU A 660 -18.10 -31.77 -12.68
CA GLU A 660 -18.71 -32.05 -11.39
C GLU A 660 -18.03 -31.26 -10.26
N LYS A 661 -18.86 -30.75 -9.34
CA LYS A 661 -18.44 -30.15 -8.07
C LYS A 661 -17.70 -31.20 -7.23
N ALA A 662 -16.46 -30.92 -6.85
CA ALA A 662 -15.73 -31.72 -5.87
C ALA A 662 -16.46 -31.67 -4.50
N SER A 663 -16.96 -32.82 -4.04
CA SER A 663 -17.58 -32.98 -2.73
C SER A 663 -16.54 -32.89 -1.62
N LYS A 664 -16.72 -31.97 -0.67
CA LYS A 664 -15.94 -31.90 0.58
C LYS A 664 -16.48 -32.96 1.55
N GLY A 665 -15.64 -33.91 1.96
CA GLY A 665 -15.97 -34.89 3.00
C GLY A 665 -15.28 -34.56 4.32
N TYR A 666 -15.99 -34.70 5.44
CA TYR A 666 -15.43 -34.61 6.80
C TYR A 666 -15.27 -36.02 7.37
N VAL A 667 -14.12 -36.31 8.00
CA VAL A 667 -13.90 -37.57 8.73
C VAL A 667 -13.85 -37.28 10.23
N HIS A 668 -14.71 -37.96 10.98
CA HIS A 668 -14.76 -37.89 12.44
C HIS A 668 -13.78 -38.92 13.03
N ILE A 669 -12.79 -38.48 13.81
CA ILE A 669 -11.89 -39.39 14.55
C ILE A 669 -12.40 -39.48 15.99
N GLY A 670 -12.69 -40.71 16.43
CA GLY A 670 -13.25 -41.01 17.74
C GLY A 670 -12.34 -40.65 18.91
N SER A 671 -12.98 -40.30 20.02
CA SER A 671 -12.43 -39.72 21.24
C SER A 671 -11.86 -40.74 22.23
N ALA A 672 -10.70 -40.43 22.82
CA ALA A 672 -10.34 -40.83 24.17
C ALA A 672 -9.85 -39.58 24.93
N ALA A 673 -10.67 -39.08 25.86
CA ALA A 673 -10.35 -37.91 26.67
C ALA A 673 -9.50 -38.30 27.89
N PRO A 674 -8.66 -37.36 28.38
CA PRO A 674 -8.96 -36.82 29.70
C PRO A 674 -9.06 -35.29 29.70
N ALA A 675 -10.12 -34.82 30.35
CA ALA A 675 -10.36 -33.50 30.91
C ALA A 675 -9.84 -32.25 30.15
N GLY A 676 -10.76 -31.63 29.40
CA GLY A 676 -10.83 -30.17 29.29
C GLY A 676 -9.98 -29.51 28.21
N LYS A 677 -10.39 -29.62 26.93
CA LYS A 677 -10.23 -28.60 25.87
C LYS A 677 -11.04 -28.99 24.61
N LYS A 678 -11.54 -27.98 23.88
CA LYS A 678 -12.49 -28.09 22.74
C LYS A 678 -11.92 -28.88 21.55
N THR A 679 -12.77 -29.68 20.91
CA THR A 679 -12.52 -30.40 19.65
C THR A 679 -12.34 -29.43 18.47
N GLY A 680 -11.45 -29.73 17.52
CA GLY A 680 -11.27 -28.96 16.29
C GLY A 680 -11.23 -29.85 15.05
N TYR A 681 -11.72 -29.33 13.91
CA TYR A 681 -11.62 -29.96 12.59
C TYR A 681 -10.37 -29.45 11.86
N VAL A 682 -9.67 -30.33 11.14
CA VAL A 682 -8.54 -29.95 10.26
C VAL A 682 -8.97 -30.09 8.81
N HIS A 683 -8.69 -29.06 8.01
CA HIS A 683 -8.99 -29.01 6.57
C HIS A 683 -7.77 -29.54 5.80
N LEU A 684 -7.92 -30.60 4.99
CA LEU A 684 -6.86 -31.12 4.12
C LEU A 684 -7.28 -30.98 2.66
N SER A 685 -6.39 -30.44 1.82
CA SER A 685 -6.54 -30.45 0.36
C SER A 685 -5.83 -31.67 -0.23
N SER A 686 -6.39 -32.23 -1.30
CA SER A 686 -6.02 -33.54 -1.87
C SER A 686 -4.64 -33.64 -2.55
N SER A 687 -3.74 -32.68 -2.31
CA SER A 687 -2.41 -32.64 -2.92
C SER A 687 -1.28 -33.23 -2.06
N ASP A 688 -1.52 -33.60 -0.79
CA ASP A 688 -0.45 -33.98 0.16
C ASP A 688 -0.39 -35.46 0.59
N LEU A 689 -1.10 -36.38 -0.09
CA LEU A 689 -1.00 -37.82 0.21
C LEU A 689 0.02 -38.54 -0.69
N LYS A 690 1.31 -38.47 -0.32
CA LYS A 690 2.30 -39.47 -0.77
C LYS A 690 2.11 -40.74 0.05
N LYS A 691 1.72 -41.85 -0.58
CA LYS A 691 1.72 -43.20 0.03
C LYS A 691 3.15 -43.56 0.49
N PRO A 692 3.39 -43.89 1.76
CA PRO A 692 4.53 -44.71 2.13
C PRO A 692 4.11 -46.18 1.99
N GLY A 693 4.82 -46.92 1.14
CA GLY A 693 4.85 -48.37 1.22
C GLY A 693 5.64 -48.80 2.47
N GLY A 694 5.26 -49.94 3.05
CA GLY A 694 6.09 -50.61 4.07
C GLY A 694 5.30 -51.02 5.31
N SER A 695 5.20 -52.34 5.45
CA SER A 695 4.69 -53.15 6.56
C SER A 695 4.85 -52.62 7.99
N GLY A 696 3.78 -52.75 8.78
CA GLY A 696 3.87 -53.20 10.17
C GLY A 696 3.15 -52.37 11.23
N GLY A 697 2.19 -53.00 11.91
CA GLY A 697 1.87 -52.71 13.32
C GLY A 697 0.62 -51.85 13.59
N ARG A 698 -0.46 -52.54 13.96
CA ARG A 698 -1.73 -52.15 14.61
C ARG A 698 -2.20 -50.70 14.55
#